data_AF-A0A8T4L5D3-F1
#
_entry.id   AF-A0A8T4L5D3-F1
#
_cell.length_a   1.000
_cell.length_b   1.000
_cell.length_c   1.000
_cell.angle_alpha   90.00
_cell.angle_beta   90.00
_cell.angle_gamma   90.00
#
_symmetry.space_group_name_H-M   'P 1'
#
loop_
_entity.id
_entity.type
_entity.pdbx_description
1 polymer ?
#
loop_
_entity_poly.entity_id
_entity_poly.type
_entity_poly.pdbx_seq_one_letter_code
_entity_poly.pdbx_strand_id
1 'polypeptide(L)'
;MKSQLEEVNEAEVAVFKKNLKKMEQYRGRGTELISVYIPENADRGSVMGQLTEELSQSSNIKSPSTRKNVQGALRKISQFLKSIDFKIPARGIVVFAGNVSPVEGRSDLRLFTIHPPKDLKTKLYWCDSQFHLEPLKDMVKSTDIYAIIVLDKREATVAVLTGKKFDIVGHFTSMVAGKSRAGGQCLSSDTLIPLPDGDIIEMKDTHNPLGVLSGDFEKSSIIPSAVTDKWETEKTPLKIVTKYPRFEIQSSKDHTFFVLENGKVIEKKAENLKVKDRLLFPEKITIFGKYQPLQTQFFNSYQISKAGRELLIAKRLEKKWGQTQFGKRIGITQTGVSIVERAKSNIRHDLLIQYLLALEIPFESFVYTYCTPLQNHRLPPILDIPLAQFIGYWIGDGNTEKERVCLSEQDPQLSNYYAEHAKKLFNANVQVKHRKEKGYFETRIYGKPIVKFLQSEFPEKHGALESEIPKKVLRSPDNVVAAFLKGIFDAEGYVSDRGLGLGINNKKLAKQLQLALLRFGIITSVHPYDNRRNPYSKNIRYTLQTRETRSLELFQKQIGFSSEAKNKKLNAHIQKGNTRSVVRQIPTPGSEVRKIIEKNGWKKQRFISSNMYLQDRRNISKQAFERTILAKTKTNPTLYQEIEKIAEQELMPVEIFRITGSDTPISMVDISVQNQNFVAGGLIVHNSSVRFEHLREEAAKDFFKKVSEKTNQIFSDYQDKLKGLIIGGPGRTKHEFLERELLDYRLKEKIMGILDCSYTDESGIREIVQKSEDLLKDAEITHERQIVNEFFEKIVKGDLATYGQKEVENALDIGKASILLISEALEWIVLKKRCDKEDFDEEIIIKDPLNFDESKERCSKCGGPIEILEQVDYVDWMMEKTKSIGAETRVISRETPEGETFFKGFGGIGAILRYK
;
A
#
# COMPACT_ATOMS: atom_id res chain seq x y z
N MET A 1 -14.12 -35.35 20.26
CA MET A 1 -13.93 -36.06 21.54
C MET A 1 -14.32 -35.10 22.66
N LYS A 2 -15.39 -35.39 23.39
CA LYS A 2 -15.76 -34.63 24.60
C LYS A 2 -14.72 -34.99 25.67
N SER A 3 -13.70 -34.15 25.91
CA SER A 3 -12.95 -34.23 27.15
C SER A 3 -13.84 -33.66 28.23
N GLN A 4 -14.33 -34.51 29.14
CA GLN A 4 -14.86 -34.09 30.41
C GLN A 4 -13.73 -33.34 31.13
N LEU A 5 -13.81 -32.01 31.12
CA LEU A 5 -13.00 -31.16 31.98
C LEU A 5 -13.58 -31.35 33.39
N GLU A 6 -12.89 -32.11 34.22
CA GLU A 6 -13.19 -32.18 35.65
C GLU A 6 -13.10 -30.76 36.23
N GLU A 7 -14.18 -30.28 36.83
CA GLU A 7 -14.18 -29.02 37.58
C GLU A 7 -13.22 -29.16 38.76
N VAL A 8 -12.08 -28.47 38.69
CA VAL A 8 -11.15 -28.35 39.82
C VAL A 8 -11.68 -27.23 40.71
N ASN A 9 -11.95 -27.55 41.98
CA ASN A 9 -12.45 -26.59 42.96
C ASN A 9 -11.41 -25.47 43.21
N GLU A 10 -11.77 -24.21 42.95
CA GLU A 10 -10.87 -23.06 43.09
C GLU A 10 -10.30 -22.90 44.52
N ALA A 11 -11.06 -23.32 45.54
CA ALA A 11 -10.58 -23.33 46.92
C ALA A 11 -9.48 -24.38 47.16
N GLU A 12 -9.61 -25.59 46.57
CA GLU A 12 -8.57 -26.64 46.63
C GLU A 12 -7.29 -26.16 45.96
N VAL A 13 -7.40 -25.43 44.84
CA VAL A 13 -6.27 -24.83 44.12
C VAL A 13 -5.56 -23.78 44.96
N ALA A 14 -6.30 -22.97 45.73
CA ALA A 14 -5.73 -21.92 46.57
C ALA A 14 -5.01 -22.47 47.81
N VAL A 15 -5.58 -23.47 48.51
CA VAL A 15 -4.85 -24.13 49.60
C VAL A 15 -3.62 -24.87 49.08
N PHE A 16 -3.73 -25.46 47.91
CA PHE A 16 -2.59 -26.05 47.24
C PHE A 16 -1.49 -25.01 46.92
N LYS A 17 -1.84 -23.81 46.44
CA LYS A 17 -0.89 -22.68 46.28
C LYS A 17 -0.21 -22.30 47.60
N LYS A 18 -0.96 -22.23 48.70
CA LYS A 18 -0.44 -21.95 50.05
C LYS A 18 0.58 -23.02 50.49
N ASN A 19 0.24 -24.30 50.32
CA ASN A 19 1.14 -25.41 50.64
C ASN A 19 2.42 -25.39 49.80
N LEU A 20 2.33 -25.04 48.51
CA LEU A 20 3.51 -24.85 47.67
C LEU A 20 4.40 -23.69 48.14
N LYS A 21 3.82 -22.52 48.48
CA LYS A 21 4.58 -21.38 49.03
C LYS A 21 5.33 -21.77 50.31
N LYS A 22 4.72 -22.59 51.18
CA LYS A 22 5.36 -23.10 52.42
C LYS A 22 6.53 -24.03 52.12
N MET A 23 6.38 -24.92 51.13
CA MET A 23 7.47 -25.84 50.74
C MET A 23 8.66 -25.12 50.09
N GLU A 24 8.41 -24.03 49.37
CA GLU A 24 9.44 -23.23 48.68
C GLU A 24 10.41 -22.53 49.66
N GLN A 25 9.98 -22.30 50.90
CA GLN A 25 10.80 -21.70 51.96
C GLN A 25 11.93 -22.63 52.44
N TYR A 26 11.79 -23.94 52.28
CA TYR A 26 12.79 -24.90 52.74
C TYR A 26 13.96 -25.01 51.75
N ARG A 27 15.18 -24.77 52.26
CA ARG A 27 16.43 -24.98 51.51
C ARG A 27 17.39 -25.87 52.28
N GLY A 28 17.83 -26.94 51.63
CA GLY A 28 18.90 -27.81 52.10
C GLY A 28 20.27 -27.18 51.88
N ARG A 29 21.25 -27.56 52.72
CA ARG A 29 22.63 -27.07 52.64
C ARG A 29 23.46 -27.82 51.58
N GLY A 30 22.94 -28.95 51.10
CA GLY A 30 23.43 -29.73 49.98
C GLY A 30 22.26 -30.48 49.33
N THR A 31 22.53 -31.49 48.49
CA THR A 31 21.49 -32.34 47.88
C THR A 31 20.89 -33.29 48.93
N GLU A 32 19.98 -32.78 49.76
CA GLU A 32 19.42 -33.50 50.92
C GLU A 32 17.90 -33.38 51.07
N LEU A 33 17.23 -32.76 50.10
CA LEU A 33 15.77 -32.66 50.02
C LEU A 33 15.26 -33.52 48.86
N ILE A 34 14.36 -34.45 49.16
CA ILE A 34 13.82 -35.44 48.23
C ILE A 34 12.39 -35.10 47.87
N SER A 35 12.07 -35.17 46.57
CA SER A 35 10.72 -34.99 46.02
C SER A 35 10.32 -36.24 45.23
N VAL A 36 9.24 -36.91 45.64
CA VAL A 36 8.74 -38.14 45.00
C VAL A 36 7.29 -37.97 44.59
N TYR A 37 7.01 -38.14 43.29
CA TYR A 37 5.69 -38.04 42.71
C TYR A 37 5.20 -39.44 42.33
N ILE A 38 4.05 -39.84 42.84
CA ILE A 38 3.52 -41.20 42.70
C ILE A 38 2.10 -41.11 42.12
N PRO A 39 1.86 -41.57 40.87
CA PRO A 39 0.52 -41.64 40.29
C PRO A 39 -0.33 -42.74 40.94
N GLU A 40 -1.66 -42.66 40.83
CA GLU A 40 -2.60 -43.64 41.41
C GLU A 40 -2.25 -45.09 41.01
N ASN A 41 -2.00 -45.31 39.72
CA ASN A 41 -1.72 -46.63 39.14
C ASN A 41 -0.25 -47.05 39.26
N ALA A 42 0.53 -46.44 40.15
CA ALA A 42 1.94 -46.79 40.32
C ALA A 42 2.10 -48.19 40.95
N ASP A 43 2.87 -49.05 40.30
CA ASP A 43 3.22 -50.36 40.85
C ASP A 43 4.07 -50.22 42.12
N ARG A 44 3.64 -50.88 43.21
CA ARG A 44 4.33 -50.89 44.52
C ARG A 44 5.75 -51.40 44.41
N GLY A 45 5.97 -52.46 43.63
CA GLY A 45 7.30 -53.04 43.41
C GLY A 45 8.25 -52.05 42.75
N SER A 46 7.77 -51.36 41.71
CA SER A 46 8.53 -50.34 40.98
C SER A 46 8.92 -49.14 41.84
N VAL A 47 8.00 -48.63 42.67
CA VAL A 47 8.27 -47.47 43.54
C VAL A 47 9.24 -47.84 44.67
N MET A 48 8.98 -48.95 45.37
CA MET A 48 9.85 -49.40 46.47
C MET A 48 11.22 -49.86 45.99
N GLY A 49 11.28 -50.48 44.81
CA GLY A 49 12.53 -50.85 44.14
C GLY A 49 13.40 -49.64 43.86
N GLN A 50 12.83 -48.59 43.26
CA GLN A 50 13.55 -47.34 43.00
C GLN A 50 14.06 -46.68 44.30
N LEU A 51 13.22 -46.56 45.34
CA LEU A 51 13.66 -45.98 46.63
C LEU A 51 14.79 -46.79 47.28
N THR A 52 14.80 -48.11 47.10
CA THR A 52 15.86 -48.99 47.61
C THR A 52 17.16 -48.81 46.82
N GLU A 53 17.07 -48.65 45.50
CA GLU A 53 18.21 -48.36 44.63
C GLU A 53 18.84 -47.00 44.98
N GLU A 54 18.02 -45.96 45.13
CA GLU A 54 18.44 -44.62 45.56
C GLU A 54 19.10 -44.66 46.95
N LEU A 55 18.56 -45.47 47.87
CA LEU A 55 19.15 -45.67 49.19
C LEU A 55 20.54 -46.33 49.10
N SER A 56 20.72 -47.30 48.21
CA SER A 56 22.02 -47.93 47.95
C SER A 56 23.02 -46.92 47.38
N GLN A 57 22.62 -46.18 46.35
CA GLN A 57 23.44 -45.18 45.67
C GLN A 57 23.85 -44.02 46.60
N SER A 58 22.99 -43.65 47.57
CA SER A 58 23.28 -42.60 48.55
C SER A 58 24.56 -42.84 49.37
N SER A 59 25.03 -44.10 49.45
CA SER A 59 26.29 -44.46 50.13
C SER A 59 27.52 -43.78 49.53
N ASN A 60 27.45 -43.43 48.24
CA ASN A 60 28.51 -42.76 47.47
C ASN A 60 28.59 -41.25 47.71
N ILE A 61 27.67 -40.66 48.49
CA ILE A 61 27.71 -39.23 48.83
C ILE A 61 28.94 -38.95 49.71
N LYS A 62 29.81 -38.03 49.25
CA LYS A 62 31.09 -37.68 49.88
C LYS A 62 30.92 -37.03 51.26
N SER A 63 29.88 -36.21 51.45
CA SER A 63 29.58 -35.52 52.72
C SER A 63 28.89 -36.47 53.71
N PRO A 64 29.48 -36.76 54.89
CA PRO A 64 28.88 -37.66 55.88
C PRO A 64 27.53 -37.17 56.41
N SER A 65 27.38 -35.85 56.61
CA SER A 65 26.13 -35.24 57.09
C SER A 65 25.03 -35.35 56.04
N THR A 66 25.31 -34.97 54.79
CA THR A 66 24.36 -35.05 53.67
C THR A 66 23.93 -36.49 53.42
N ARG A 67 24.88 -37.44 53.47
CA ARG A 67 24.58 -38.87 53.35
C ARG A 67 23.61 -39.36 54.42
N LYS A 68 23.84 -38.99 55.68
CA LYS A 68 22.97 -39.36 56.81
C LYS A 68 21.55 -38.79 56.63
N ASN A 69 21.45 -37.53 56.19
CA ASN A 69 20.17 -36.86 55.96
C ASN A 69 19.38 -37.49 54.79
N VAL A 70 20.04 -37.76 53.65
CA VAL A 70 19.41 -38.43 52.50
C VAL A 70 18.93 -39.84 52.86
N GLN A 71 19.77 -40.63 53.54
CA GLN A 71 19.38 -41.97 53.99
C GLN A 71 18.21 -41.92 54.99
N GLY A 72 18.20 -40.94 55.89
CA GLY A 72 17.10 -40.70 56.82
C GLY A 72 15.79 -40.35 56.10
N ALA A 73 15.86 -39.49 55.10
CA ALA A 73 14.71 -39.08 54.29
C ALA A 73 14.14 -40.26 53.48
N LEU A 74 14.98 -41.03 52.79
CA LEU A 74 14.55 -42.21 52.02
C LEU A 74 13.91 -43.28 52.89
N ARG A 75 14.44 -43.51 54.11
CA ARG A 75 13.84 -44.43 55.08
C ARG A 75 12.48 -43.94 55.56
N LYS A 76 12.33 -42.64 55.86
CA LYS A 76 11.04 -42.03 56.23
C LYS A 76 10.01 -42.17 55.12
N ILE A 77 10.37 -41.88 53.85
CA ILE A 77 9.48 -42.06 52.70
C ILE A 77 9.05 -43.53 52.57
N SER A 78 10.02 -44.45 52.64
CA SER A 78 9.75 -45.90 52.55
C SER A 78 8.86 -46.41 53.67
N GLN A 79 8.99 -45.87 54.88
CA GLN A 79 8.16 -46.21 56.03
C GLN A 79 6.74 -45.66 55.88
N PHE A 80 6.60 -44.40 55.44
CA PHE A 80 5.31 -43.78 55.17
C PHE A 80 4.52 -44.53 54.08
N LEU A 81 5.16 -44.90 52.97
CA LEU A 81 4.47 -45.64 51.91
C LEU A 81 4.03 -47.04 52.36
N LYS A 82 4.75 -47.65 53.31
CA LYS A 82 4.32 -48.90 53.96
C LYS A 82 3.16 -48.70 54.93
N SER A 83 3.12 -47.60 55.68
CA SER A 83 2.04 -47.34 56.65
C SER A 83 0.70 -47.08 56.00
N ILE A 84 0.67 -46.53 54.78
CA ILE A 84 -0.56 -46.36 53.98
C ILE A 84 -0.93 -47.59 53.13
N ASP A 85 -0.19 -48.70 53.28
CA ASP A 85 -0.29 -49.92 52.46
C ASP A 85 -0.38 -49.66 50.94
N PHE A 86 0.34 -48.64 50.45
CA PHE A 86 0.33 -48.22 49.05
C PHE A 86 -1.06 -47.88 48.46
N LYS A 87 -2.05 -47.54 49.31
CA LYS A 87 -3.32 -46.98 48.82
C LYS A 87 -3.10 -45.52 48.40
N ILE A 88 -2.70 -45.33 47.15
CA ILE A 88 -2.49 -44.01 46.56
C ILE A 88 -3.86 -43.40 46.20
N PRO A 89 -4.14 -42.14 46.54
CA PRO A 89 -5.37 -41.45 46.15
C PRO A 89 -5.56 -41.36 44.63
N ALA A 90 -6.79 -41.15 44.17
CA ALA A 90 -7.15 -41.13 42.74
C ALA A 90 -6.31 -40.14 41.89
N ARG A 91 -5.97 -38.98 42.44
CA ARG A 91 -5.14 -37.96 41.75
C ARG A 91 -3.62 -38.22 41.86
N GLY A 92 -3.21 -39.24 42.63
CA GLY A 92 -1.83 -39.49 43.03
C GLY A 92 -1.44 -38.88 44.38
N ILE A 93 -0.18 -39.03 44.77
CA ILE A 93 0.42 -38.41 45.96
C ILE A 93 1.83 -37.91 45.68
N VAL A 94 2.19 -36.76 46.25
CA VAL A 94 3.56 -36.25 46.25
C VAL A 94 4.11 -36.28 47.67
N VAL A 95 5.29 -36.85 47.84
CA VAL A 95 5.97 -36.96 49.13
C VAL A 95 7.29 -36.20 49.07
N PHE A 96 7.47 -35.29 50.01
CA PHE A 96 8.69 -34.52 50.20
C PHE A 96 9.35 -34.94 51.52
N ALA A 97 10.66 -35.22 51.53
CA ALA A 97 11.36 -35.50 52.78
C ALA A 97 12.80 -35.01 52.76
N GLY A 98 13.28 -34.50 53.89
CA GLY A 98 14.65 -33.99 53.99
C GLY A 98 14.92 -33.25 55.29
N ASN A 99 16.16 -32.82 55.48
CA ASN A 99 16.54 -32.01 56.64
C ASN A 99 16.15 -30.56 56.41
N VAL A 100 15.20 -30.05 57.20
CA VAL A 100 14.68 -28.67 57.07
C VAL A 100 15.17 -27.73 58.18
N SER A 101 16.16 -28.15 58.98
CA SER A 101 16.68 -27.31 60.07
C SER A 101 17.43 -26.09 59.54
N PRO A 102 17.11 -24.87 59.99
CA PRO A 102 17.89 -23.68 59.64
C PRO A 102 19.25 -23.63 60.35
N VAL A 103 19.41 -24.38 61.46
CA VAL A 103 20.60 -24.33 62.34
C VAL A 103 21.63 -25.40 61.94
N GLU A 104 22.91 -25.00 61.91
CA GLU A 104 24.01 -25.88 61.52
C GLU A 104 24.24 -26.98 62.57
N GLY A 105 24.40 -28.23 62.12
CA GLY A 105 24.66 -29.38 63.01
C GLY A 105 23.43 -29.96 63.70
N ARG A 106 22.26 -29.30 63.62
CA ARG A 106 20.98 -29.85 64.10
C ARG A 106 20.23 -30.52 62.95
N SER A 107 19.89 -31.80 63.12
CA SER A 107 19.09 -32.55 62.15
C SER A 107 17.61 -32.44 62.52
N ASP A 108 16.80 -31.92 61.61
CA ASP A 108 15.33 -31.89 61.67
C ASP A 108 14.78 -32.52 60.38
N LEU A 109 14.77 -33.85 60.36
CA LEU A 109 14.24 -34.63 59.24
C LEU A 109 12.72 -34.60 59.27
N ARG A 110 12.09 -33.94 58.31
CA ARG A 110 10.63 -33.90 58.17
C ARG A 110 10.17 -34.59 56.89
N LEU A 111 8.93 -35.04 56.91
CA LEU A 111 8.22 -35.61 55.78
C LEU A 111 6.94 -34.80 55.59
N PHE A 112 6.66 -34.39 54.36
CA PHE A 112 5.48 -33.66 53.96
C PHE A 112 4.79 -34.39 52.82
N THR A 113 3.46 -34.39 52.81
CA THR A 113 2.65 -35.00 51.77
C THR A 113 1.77 -33.94 51.13
N ILE A 114 1.67 -33.94 49.81
CA ILE A 114 0.80 -33.05 49.05
C ILE A 114 -0.06 -33.89 48.12
N HIS A 115 -1.37 -33.67 48.19
CA HIS A 115 -2.33 -34.19 47.22
C HIS A 115 -2.39 -33.25 46.01
N PRO A 116 -2.10 -33.74 44.79
CA PRO A 116 -2.10 -32.93 43.58
C PRO A 116 -3.53 -32.55 43.16
N PRO A 117 -3.76 -31.33 42.61
CA PRO A 117 -5.09 -30.85 42.22
C PRO A 117 -5.61 -31.52 40.94
N LYS A 118 -4.72 -32.16 40.17
CA LYS A 118 -4.98 -32.87 38.92
C LYS A 118 -4.18 -34.18 38.92
N ASP A 119 -4.62 -35.16 38.13
CA ASP A 119 -4.00 -36.48 38.06
C ASP A 119 -2.52 -36.43 37.69
N LEU A 120 -1.70 -37.08 38.51
CA LEU A 120 -0.32 -37.38 38.16
C LEU A 120 -0.28 -38.48 37.10
N LYS A 121 0.36 -38.18 35.97
CA LYS A 121 0.50 -39.14 34.86
C LYS A 121 1.77 -39.97 34.94
N THR A 122 2.82 -39.43 35.55
CA THR A 122 4.17 -40.03 35.54
C THR A 122 4.76 -40.03 36.95
N LYS A 123 5.48 -41.11 37.26
CA LYS A 123 6.31 -41.20 38.46
C LYS A 123 7.55 -40.34 38.27
N LEU A 124 7.88 -39.51 39.26
CA LEU A 124 9.05 -38.62 39.21
C LEU A 124 9.80 -38.67 40.55
N TYR A 125 11.13 -38.51 40.51
CA TYR A 125 11.99 -38.53 41.69
C TYR A 125 13.11 -37.50 41.52
N TRP A 126 13.36 -36.72 42.57
CA TRP A 126 14.49 -35.80 42.65
C TRP A 126 15.10 -35.80 44.05
N CYS A 127 16.41 -35.59 44.12
CA CYS A 127 17.14 -35.30 45.35
C CYS A 127 18.05 -34.09 45.10
N ASP A 128 17.75 -32.96 45.73
CA ASP A 128 18.39 -31.68 45.46
C ASP A 128 18.49 -30.82 46.74
N SER A 129 19.04 -29.63 46.60
CA SER A 129 19.11 -28.60 47.63
C SER A 129 17.77 -27.90 47.90
N GLN A 130 16.77 -28.12 47.05
CA GLN A 130 15.42 -27.56 47.15
C GLN A 130 14.40 -28.63 46.78
N PHE A 131 13.18 -28.54 47.32
CA PHE A 131 12.10 -29.37 46.82
C PHE A 131 11.73 -28.97 45.39
N HIS A 132 11.59 -29.95 44.51
CA HIS A 132 11.16 -29.72 43.13
C HIS A 132 9.65 -29.53 43.10
N LEU A 133 9.20 -28.27 42.98
CA LEU A 133 7.78 -27.88 43.00
C LEU A 133 7.22 -27.53 41.61
N GLU A 134 8.07 -27.39 40.60
CA GLU A 134 7.67 -26.97 39.24
C GLU A 134 6.55 -27.81 38.63
N PRO A 135 6.55 -29.16 38.72
CA PRO A 135 5.45 -29.97 38.19
C PRO A 135 4.10 -29.65 38.84
N LEU A 136 4.10 -29.25 40.12
CA LEU A 136 2.90 -28.88 40.85
C LEU A 136 2.46 -27.44 40.53
N LYS A 137 3.41 -26.50 40.41
CA LYS A 137 3.12 -25.11 39.99
C LYS A 137 2.47 -25.05 38.61
N ASP A 138 2.84 -25.95 37.70
CA ASP A 138 2.24 -26.05 36.37
C ASP A 138 0.78 -26.55 36.39
N MET A 139 0.39 -27.36 37.40
CA MET A 139 -0.97 -27.91 37.49
C MET A 139 -2.02 -26.88 37.90
N VAL A 140 -1.57 -25.78 38.50
CA VAL A 140 -2.37 -24.73 39.16
C VAL A 140 -2.67 -23.54 38.24
N LYS A 141 -2.02 -23.45 37.08
CA LYS A 141 -2.24 -22.37 36.12
C LYS A 141 -3.70 -22.40 35.61
N SER A 142 -4.32 -21.22 35.57
CA SER A 142 -5.76 -21.00 35.36
C SER A 142 -6.31 -21.70 34.11
N THR A 143 -7.56 -22.16 34.21
CA THR A 143 -8.36 -22.78 33.14
C THR A 143 -9.24 -21.77 32.40
N ASP A 144 -8.91 -20.47 32.49
CA ASP A 144 -9.65 -19.44 31.77
C ASP A 144 -9.37 -19.54 30.27
N ILE A 145 -10.46 -19.44 29.50
CA ILE A 145 -10.45 -19.55 28.04
C ILE A 145 -10.54 -18.15 27.44
N TYR A 146 -9.51 -17.76 26.71
CA TYR A 146 -9.44 -16.49 25.98
C TYR A 146 -9.39 -16.73 24.47
N ALA A 147 -9.96 -15.81 23.70
CA ALA A 147 -9.88 -15.81 22.25
C ALA A 147 -8.75 -14.88 21.79
N ILE A 148 -8.00 -15.30 20.77
CA ILE A 148 -7.01 -14.47 20.11
C ILE A 148 -7.31 -14.45 18.61
N ILE A 149 -7.39 -13.26 18.03
CA ILE A 149 -7.50 -13.07 16.58
C ILE A 149 -6.31 -12.25 16.14
N VAL A 150 -5.51 -12.76 15.21
CA VAL A 150 -4.44 -11.99 14.58
C VAL A 150 -4.73 -11.88 13.10
N LEU A 151 -4.77 -10.67 12.56
CA LEU A 151 -5.17 -10.46 11.17
C LEU A 151 -4.43 -9.32 10.47
N ASP A 152 -4.27 -9.46 9.16
CA ASP A 152 -3.99 -8.37 8.22
C ASP A 152 -4.91 -8.45 6.99
N LYS A 153 -4.57 -7.75 5.90
CA LYS A 153 -5.34 -7.77 4.65
C LYS A 153 -5.16 -9.06 3.84
N ARG A 154 -4.20 -9.93 4.21
CA ARG A 154 -3.80 -11.14 3.49
C ARG A 154 -4.24 -12.41 4.20
N GLU A 155 -4.16 -12.46 5.51
CA GLU A 155 -4.50 -13.66 6.28
C GLU A 155 -4.96 -13.29 7.69
N ALA A 156 -5.63 -14.25 8.33
CA ALA A 156 -6.11 -14.13 9.70
C ALA A 156 -6.00 -15.49 10.39
N THR A 157 -5.45 -15.50 11.59
CA THR A 157 -5.35 -16.67 12.45
C THR A 157 -6.17 -16.43 13.71
N VAL A 158 -7.00 -17.40 14.06
CA VAL A 158 -7.86 -17.40 15.25
C VAL A 158 -7.43 -18.55 16.14
N ALA A 159 -7.16 -18.25 17.41
CA ALA A 159 -6.74 -19.21 18.41
C ALA A 159 -7.55 -19.09 19.70
N VAL A 160 -7.61 -20.20 20.43
CA VAL A 160 -8.11 -20.27 21.79
C VAL A 160 -6.92 -20.42 22.72
N LEU A 161 -6.79 -19.56 23.73
CA LEU A 161 -5.78 -19.63 24.78
C LEU A 161 -6.41 -20.21 26.05
N THR A 162 -5.82 -21.29 26.57
CA THR A 162 -6.17 -21.87 27.88
C THR A 162 -4.89 -21.95 28.72
N GLY A 163 -4.79 -21.11 29.76
CA GLY A 163 -3.56 -20.92 30.51
C GLY A 163 -2.42 -20.41 29.61
N LYS A 164 -1.31 -21.16 29.47
CA LYS A 164 -0.18 -20.85 28.56
C LYS A 164 -0.24 -21.56 27.21
N LYS A 165 -1.23 -22.42 26.99
CA LYS A 165 -1.37 -23.19 25.75
C LYS A 165 -2.38 -22.52 24.85
N PHE A 166 -2.02 -22.34 23.58
CA PHE A 166 -2.96 -21.87 22.58
C PHE A 166 -3.19 -22.96 21.54
N ASP A 167 -4.43 -23.09 21.08
CA ASP A 167 -4.83 -23.97 20.00
C ASP A 167 -5.36 -23.11 18.85
N ILE A 168 -4.78 -23.27 17.66
CA ILE A 168 -5.26 -22.57 16.47
C ILE A 168 -6.55 -23.24 16.01
N VAL A 169 -7.66 -22.52 16.12
CA VAL A 169 -9.01 -22.99 15.76
C VAL A 169 -9.43 -22.56 14.36
N GLY A 170 -8.69 -21.62 13.74
CA GLY A 170 -8.90 -21.23 12.36
C GLY A 170 -7.71 -20.48 11.77
N HIS A 171 -7.41 -20.75 10.50
CA HIS A 171 -6.48 -19.94 9.72
C HIS A 171 -7.12 -19.67 8.35
N PHE A 172 -7.15 -18.41 7.96
CA PHE A 172 -7.87 -17.92 6.79
C PHE A 172 -6.92 -17.12 5.92
N THR A 173 -6.86 -17.45 4.64
CA THR A 173 -6.07 -16.72 3.65
C THR A 173 -6.98 -15.96 2.68
N SER A 174 -6.55 -14.77 2.31
CA SER A 174 -7.11 -13.91 1.28
C SER A 174 -6.46 -14.21 -0.07
N MET A 175 -7.15 -13.90 -1.17
CA MET A 175 -6.55 -13.90 -2.52
C MET A 175 -5.79 -12.60 -2.83
N VAL A 176 -5.65 -11.71 -1.85
CA VAL A 176 -4.99 -10.42 -1.99
C VAL A 176 -3.46 -10.58 -2.07
N ALA A 177 -2.90 -10.33 -3.26
CA ALA A 177 -1.46 -10.26 -3.46
C ALA A 177 -0.84 -9.12 -2.62
N GLY A 178 0.26 -9.44 -1.93
CA GLY A 178 0.99 -8.51 -1.07
C GLY A 178 1.42 -7.21 -1.76
N LYS A 179 1.66 -6.15 -0.96
CA LYS A 179 2.08 -4.81 -1.41
C LYS A 179 3.12 -4.91 -2.53
N SER A 180 2.70 -4.66 -3.77
CA SER A 180 3.59 -4.15 -4.80
C SER A 180 4.02 -2.76 -4.33
N ARG A 181 5.32 -2.55 -4.12
CA ARG A 181 5.85 -1.20 -3.87
C ARG A 181 5.37 -0.29 -5.01
N ALA A 182 4.90 0.91 -4.68
CA ALA A 182 4.72 1.98 -5.66
C ALA A 182 6.04 2.16 -6.45
N GLY A 183 5.95 2.47 -7.75
CA GLY A 183 7.12 2.54 -8.65
C GLY A 183 7.46 1.23 -9.37
N GLY A 184 6.47 0.38 -9.64
CA GLY A 184 6.63 -0.85 -10.42
C GLY A 184 6.62 -0.60 -11.94
N GLN A 185 5.53 -0.04 -12.45
CA GLN A 185 5.27 -0.03 -13.89
C GLN A 185 5.80 1.23 -14.57
N CYS A 186 7.11 1.29 -14.81
CA CYS A 186 7.75 2.52 -15.27
C CYS A 186 7.94 2.54 -16.80
N LEU A 187 7.96 3.75 -17.38
CA LEU A 187 8.36 4.03 -18.75
C LEU A 187 9.64 4.86 -18.77
N SER A 188 10.42 4.78 -19.85
CA SER A 188 11.61 5.62 -20.03
C SER A 188 11.27 7.11 -19.90
N SER A 189 12.15 7.86 -19.23
CA SER A 189 11.95 9.29 -18.93
C SER A 189 11.77 10.16 -20.19
N ASP A 190 12.33 9.74 -21.33
CA ASP A 190 12.23 10.37 -22.66
C ASP A 190 10.97 9.97 -23.46
N THR A 191 10.07 9.17 -22.88
CA THR A 191 8.83 8.76 -23.55
C THR A 191 7.90 9.95 -23.71
N LEU A 192 7.45 10.22 -24.94
CA LEU A 192 6.57 11.34 -25.24
C LEU A 192 5.10 11.03 -24.89
N ILE A 193 4.43 11.99 -24.26
CA ILE A 193 3.00 11.97 -23.92
C ILE A 193 2.30 13.15 -24.59
N PRO A 194 1.26 12.91 -25.40
CA PRO A 194 0.35 13.96 -25.86
C PRO A 194 -0.63 14.36 -24.74
N LEU A 195 -0.81 15.66 -24.54
CA LEU A 195 -1.69 16.23 -23.53
C LEU A 195 -3.03 16.69 -24.13
N PRO A 196 -4.11 16.82 -23.33
CA PRO A 196 -5.41 17.30 -23.80
C PRO A 196 -5.41 18.73 -24.35
N ASP A 197 -4.45 19.57 -23.94
CA ASP A 197 -4.27 20.94 -24.45
C ASP A 197 -3.54 20.98 -25.81
N GLY A 198 -3.03 19.84 -26.27
CA GLY A 198 -2.31 19.66 -27.52
C GLY A 198 -0.81 19.58 -27.40
N ASP A 199 -0.23 19.96 -26.26
CA ASP A 199 1.21 19.90 -26.01
C ASP A 199 1.71 18.45 -26.01
N ILE A 200 3.01 18.25 -26.24
CA ILE A 200 3.66 16.93 -26.23
C ILE A 200 4.91 17.03 -25.37
N ILE A 201 4.86 16.40 -24.20
CA ILE A 201 5.93 16.46 -23.20
C ILE A 201 6.64 15.11 -23.06
N GLU A 202 7.79 15.10 -22.40
CA GLU A 202 8.43 13.85 -21.97
C GLU A 202 7.87 13.40 -20.62
N MET A 203 7.91 12.09 -20.35
CA MET A 203 7.48 11.49 -19.09
C MET A 203 8.11 12.18 -17.86
N LYS A 204 9.39 12.57 -17.94
CA LYS A 204 10.07 13.30 -16.86
C LYS A 204 9.43 14.64 -16.49
N ASP A 205 8.76 15.29 -17.45
CA ASP A 205 8.16 16.61 -17.25
C ASP A 205 6.72 16.52 -16.73
N THR A 206 6.21 15.31 -16.47
CA THR A 206 4.91 15.11 -15.82
C THR A 206 4.92 15.59 -14.38
N HIS A 207 3.76 16.01 -13.86
CA HIS A 207 3.56 16.42 -12.47
C HIS A 207 2.11 16.20 -12.04
N ASN A 208 1.83 16.19 -10.73
CA ASN A 208 0.47 16.24 -10.21
C ASN A 208 0.12 17.70 -9.80
N PRO A 209 -1.00 18.29 -10.28
CA PRO A 209 -1.93 17.74 -11.26
C PRO A 209 -1.47 18.05 -12.69
N LEU A 210 -1.64 17.10 -13.60
CA LEU A 210 -1.47 17.30 -15.04
C LEU A 210 -2.52 16.47 -15.79
N GLY A 211 -3.15 17.06 -16.81
CA GLY A 211 -4.07 16.34 -17.68
C GLY A 211 -3.31 15.52 -18.72
N VAL A 212 -3.63 14.23 -18.84
CA VAL A 212 -3.14 13.30 -19.87
C VAL A 212 -4.32 12.71 -20.64
N LEU A 213 -4.04 12.03 -21.75
CA LEU A 213 -5.05 11.33 -22.56
C LEU A 213 -5.08 9.85 -22.19
N SER A 214 -6.26 9.28 -22.00
CA SER A 214 -6.53 7.88 -21.66
C SER A 214 -7.47 7.24 -22.67
N GLY A 215 -7.35 5.94 -22.90
CA GLY A 215 -8.30 5.13 -23.64
C GLY A 215 -9.49 4.70 -22.78
N ASP A 216 -10.69 4.95 -23.27
CA ASP A 216 -11.93 4.33 -22.80
C ASP A 216 -12.18 3.07 -23.66
N PHE A 217 -11.99 1.88 -23.09
CA PHE A 217 -12.15 0.62 -23.81
C PHE A 217 -13.62 0.24 -24.06
N GLU A 218 -14.56 0.78 -23.29
CA GLU A 218 -15.99 0.51 -23.49
C GLU A 218 -16.53 1.31 -24.68
N LYS A 219 -16.18 2.59 -24.74
CA LYS A 219 -16.56 3.49 -25.86
C LYS A 219 -15.60 3.40 -27.04
N SER A 220 -14.44 2.75 -26.86
CA SER A 220 -13.34 2.72 -27.83
C SER A 220 -12.96 4.12 -28.31
N SER A 221 -12.72 5.02 -27.36
CA SER A 221 -12.43 6.45 -27.60
C SER A 221 -11.30 6.95 -26.71
N ILE A 222 -10.81 8.16 -26.95
CA ILE A 222 -9.83 8.84 -26.11
C ILE A 222 -10.49 9.92 -25.26
N ILE A 223 -10.22 9.90 -23.95
CA ILE A 223 -10.75 10.85 -22.98
C ILE A 223 -9.62 11.47 -22.13
N PRO A 224 -9.76 12.72 -21.66
CA PRO A 224 -8.83 13.29 -20.68
C PRO A 224 -8.85 12.53 -19.34
N SER A 225 -7.73 12.54 -18.64
CA SER A 225 -7.60 12.02 -17.28
C SER A 225 -6.53 12.80 -16.52
N ALA A 226 -6.62 12.86 -15.19
CA ALA A 226 -5.66 13.59 -14.37
C ALA A 226 -4.59 12.64 -13.81
N VAL A 227 -3.33 13.08 -13.82
CA VAL A 227 -2.23 12.48 -13.06
C VAL A 227 -2.45 12.74 -11.58
N THR A 228 -2.46 11.68 -10.78
CA THR A 228 -2.63 11.74 -9.31
C THR A 228 -1.30 11.63 -8.58
N ASP A 229 -0.32 10.93 -9.15
CA ASP A 229 0.97 10.70 -8.50
C ASP A 229 2.06 10.47 -9.53
N LYS A 230 3.32 10.69 -9.13
CA LYS A 230 4.51 10.51 -9.94
C LYS A 230 5.66 9.92 -9.11
N TRP A 231 6.39 8.99 -9.69
CA TRP A 231 7.62 8.44 -9.14
C TRP A 231 8.71 8.38 -10.21
N GLU A 232 9.96 8.48 -9.78
CA GLU A 232 11.14 8.33 -10.63
C GLU A 232 12.04 7.22 -10.08
N THR A 233 12.59 6.40 -10.96
CA THR A 233 13.43 5.26 -10.58
C THR A 233 14.37 4.91 -11.73
N GLU A 234 15.32 4.01 -11.49
CA GLU A 234 16.20 3.45 -12.51
C GLU A 234 15.97 1.95 -12.64
N LYS A 235 15.69 1.48 -13.86
CA LYS A 235 15.43 0.07 -14.14
C LYS A 235 16.00 -0.33 -15.49
N THR A 236 16.23 -1.63 -15.66
CA THR A 236 16.63 -2.22 -16.94
C THR A 236 15.49 -2.14 -17.95
N PRO A 237 15.67 -1.52 -19.13
CA PRO A 237 14.58 -1.34 -20.08
C PRO A 237 14.31 -2.57 -20.93
N LEU A 238 13.03 -2.80 -21.19
CA LEU A 238 12.53 -3.62 -22.27
C LEU A 238 12.00 -2.69 -23.37
N LYS A 239 12.65 -2.72 -24.53
CA LYS A 239 12.28 -1.92 -25.69
C LYS A 239 11.31 -2.69 -26.58
N ILE A 240 10.12 -2.14 -26.78
CA ILE A 240 9.05 -2.72 -27.58
C ILE A 240 8.89 -1.88 -28.85
N VAL A 241 8.90 -2.55 -30.00
CA VAL A 241 8.76 -1.91 -31.31
C VAL A 241 7.64 -2.58 -32.09
N THR A 242 6.68 -1.79 -32.54
CA THR A 242 5.54 -2.30 -33.30
C THR A 242 5.83 -2.32 -34.81
N LYS A 243 4.97 -3.00 -35.57
CA LYS A 243 5.15 -3.25 -37.00
C LYS A 243 4.72 -2.06 -37.86
N TYR A 244 3.40 -1.82 -37.96
CA TYR A 244 2.80 -0.71 -38.72
C TYR A 244 1.50 -0.25 -38.02
N PRO A 245 1.43 0.99 -37.50
CA PRO A 245 2.52 1.96 -37.45
C PRO A 245 3.69 1.46 -36.61
N ARG A 246 4.89 1.93 -36.92
CA ARG A 246 6.08 1.68 -36.12
C ARG A 246 6.19 2.70 -35.00
N PHE A 247 5.73 2.31 -33.82
CA PHE A 247 5.96 2.97 -32.55
C PHE A 247 7.14 2.31 -31.84
N GLU A 248 7.76 3.08 -30.95
CA GLU A 248 8.87 2.64 -30.12
C GLU A 248 8.69 3.17 -28.71
N ILE A 249 8.54 2.24 -27.76
CA ILE A 249 8.42 2.52 -26.33
C ILE A 249 9.43 1.68 -25.54
N GLN A 250 9.92 2.23 -24.44
CA GLN A 250 10.79 1.54 -23.50
C GLN A 250 10.11 1.53 -22.14
N SER A 251 9.98 0.36 -21.54
CA SER A 251 9.32 0.16 -20.24
C SER A 251 10.18 -0.68 -19.31
N SER A 252 9.83 -0.71 -18.03
CA SER A 252 10.31 -1.75 -17.11
C SER A 252 9.72 -3.11 -17.50
N LYS A 253 10.35 -4.21 -17.06
CA LYS A 253 9.90 -5.59 -17.33
C LYS A 253 8.52 -5.89 -16.71
N ASP A 254 8.21 -5.23 -15.61
CA ASP A 254 6.97 -5.35 -14.85
C ASP A 254 5.85 -4.40 -15.31
N HIS A 255 6.10 -3.49 -16.26
CA HIS A 255 5.08 -2.59 -16.80
C HIS A 255 3.99 -3.36 -17.56
N THR A 256 2.72 -3.02 -17.34
CA THR A 256 1.58 -3.71 -17.97
C THR A 256 1.13 -3.01 -19.24
N PHE A 257 0.90 -3.79 -20.30
CA PHE A 257 0.34 -3.33 -21.56
C PHE A 257 -1.04 -3.95 -21.82
N PHE A 258 -1.87 -3.22 -22.54
CA PHE A 258 -3.16 -3.70 -23.03
C PHE A 258 -2.98 -4.43 -24.36
N VAL A 259 -3.37 -5.69 -24.39
CA VAL A 259 -3.28 -6.59 -25.55
C VAL A 259 -4.67 -6.99 -26.00
N LEU A 260 -4.95 -6.85 -27.29
CA LEU A 260 -6.20 -7.30 -27.89
C LEU A 260 -6.10 -8.80 -28.28
N GLU A 261 -6.88 -9.64 -27.59
CA GLU A 261 -6.95 -11.08 -27.82
C GLU A 261 -8.42 -11.51 -27.96
N ASN A 262 -8.78 -12.12 -29.10
CA ASN A 262 -10.14 -12.57 -29.41
C ASN A 262 -11.24 -11.50 -29.19
N GLY A 263 -10.95 -10.24 -29.56
CA GLY A 263 -11.89 -9.12 -29.42
C GLY A 263 -11.96 -8.50 -28.04
N LYS A 264 -11.24 -9.05 -27.05
CA LYS A 264 -11.19 -8.54 -25.68
C LYS A 264 -9.84 -7.92 -25.39
N VAL A 265 -9.86 -6.85 -24.61
CA VAL A 265 -8.64 -6.22 -24.10
C VAL A 265 -8.25 -6.95 -22.81
N ILE A 266 -7.02 -7.48 -22.79
CA ILE A 266 -6.43 -8.13 -21.62
C ILE A 266 -5.12 -7.44 -21.25
N GLU A 267 -4.68 -7.63 -20.02
CA GLU A 267 -3.43 -7.07 -19.50
C GLU A 267 -2.31 -8.11 -19.56
N LYS A 268 -1.16 -7.73 -20.12
CA LYS A 268 0.07 -8.51 -20.09
C LYS A 268 1.23 -7.65 -19.63
N LYS A 269 2.04 -8.14 -18.69
CA LYS A 269 3.31 -7.52 -18.33
C LYS A 269 4.28 -7.52 -19.51
N ALA A 270 5.17 -6.54 -19.56
CA ALA A 270 6.14 -6.37 -20.63
C ALA A 270 7.02 -7.61 -20.83
N GLU A 271 7.45 -8.25 -19.74
CA GLU A 271 8.20 -9.53 -19.76
C GLU A 271 7.46 -10.70 -20.41
N ASN A 272 6.12 -10.66 -20.38
CA ASN A 272 5.26 -11.72 -20.91
C ASN A 272 4.77 -11.42 -22.34
N LEU A 273 5.10 -10.25 -22.89
CA LEU A 273 4.75 -9.89 -24.26
C LEU A 273 5.52 -10.75 -25.26
N LYS A 274 4.85 -11.11 -26.35
CA LYS A 274 5.40 -11.89 -27.44
C LYS A 274 5.31 -11.12 -28.75
N VAL A 275 6.23 -11.41 -29.67
CA VAL A 275 6.12 -10.91 -31.05
C VAL A 275 4.76 -11.38 -31.62
N LYS A 276 4.08 -10.48 -32.35
CA LYS A 276 2.69 -10.60 -32.83
C LYS A 276 1.57 -10.36 -31.80
N ASP A 277 1.86 -10.17 -30.51
CA ASP A 277 0.83 -9.60 -29.61
C ASP A 277 0.36 -8.25 -30.17
N ARG A 278 -0.93 -7.95 -30.00
CA ARG A 278 -1.59 -6.79 -30.61
C ARG A 278 -1.84 -5.73 -29.53
N LEU A 279 -0.98 -4.72 -29.46
CA LEU A 279 -1.16 -3.57 -28.57
C LEU A 279 -2.21 -2.61 -29.13
N LEU A 280 -2.71 -1.68 -28.31
CA LEU A 280 -3.68 -0.67 -28.72
C LEU A 280 -3.07 0.71 -28.88
N PHE A 281 -3.54 1.46 -29.87
CA PHE A 281 -3.17 2.85 -30.12
C PHE A 281 -4.38 3.68 -30.60
N PRO A 282 -4.39 5.01 -30.40
CA PRO A 282 -5.44 5.87 -30.95
C PRO A 282 -5.33 6.04 -32.47
N GLU A 283 -6.44 5.86 -33.18
CA GLU A 283 -6.57 6.15 -34.61
C GLU A 283 -6.41 7.66 -34.89
N LYS A 284 -6.97 8.48 -33.99
CA LYS A 284 -6.93 9.93 -34.00
C LYS A 284 -6.89 10.46 -32.57
N ILE A 285 -6.22 11.59 -32.36
CA ILE A 285 -6.24 12.32 -31.09
C ILE A 285 -6.99 13.65 -31.31
N THR A 286 -8.15 13.81 -30.69
CA THR A 286 -8.95 15.04 -30.82
C THR A 286 -8.50 16.07 -29.78
N ILE A 287 -8.08 17.24 -30.24
CA ILE A 287 -7.59 18.35 -29.40
C ILE A 287 -8.32 19.64 -29.78
N PHE A 288 -8.78 20.39 -28.79
CA PHE A 288 -9.40 21.70 -28.97
C PHE A 288 -8.41 22.82 -28.64
N GLY A 289 -7.50 23.09 -29.57
CA GLY A 289 -6.49 24.14 -29.42
C GLY A 289 -7.06 25.57 -29.51
N LYS A 290 -6.30 26.54 -29.02
CA LYS A 290 -6.65 27.98 -29.03
C LYS A 290 -5.56 28.78 -29.72
N TYR A 291 -5.92 29.87 -30.41
CA TYR A 291 -4.93 30.77 -30.98
C TYR A 291 -4.02 31.33 -29.89
N GLN A 292 -2.70 31.33 -30.14
CA GLN A 292 -1.71 31.73 -29.14
C GLN A 292 -1.32 33.19 -29.36
N PRO A 293 -1.40 34.05 -28.32
CA PRO A 293 -0.88 35.41 -28.40
C PRO A 293 0.65 35.40 -28.43
N LEU A 294 1.23 36.39 -29.10
CA LEU A 294 2.67 36.54 -29.25
C LEU A 294 3.09 37.96 -28.85
N GLN A 295 4.25 38.09 -28.22
CA GLN A 295 4.84 39.40 -27.98
C GLN A 295 5.29 40.01 -29.31
N THR A 296 5.09 41.31 -29.51
CA THR A 296 5.50 42.01 -30.75
C THR A 296 6.51 43.12 -30.48
N GLN A 297 6.92 43.30 -29.23
CA GLN A 297 7.75 44.43 -28.82
C GLN A 297 9.25 44.17 -28.97
N PHE A 298 9.67 43.73 -30.17
CA PHE A 298 11.06 43.38 -30.47
C PHE A 298 11.81 44.44 -31.31
N PHE A 299 11.22 45.62 -31.43
CA PHE A 299 11.79 46.75 -32.16
C PHE A 299 12.96 47.38 -31.40
N ASN A 300 13.98 47.87 -32.13
CA ASN A 300 15.18 48.41 -31.47
C ASN A 300 15.00 49.85 -30.95
N SER A 301 14.03 50.59 -31.48
CA SER A 301 13.80 51.99 -31.12
C SER A 301 12.36 52.40 -31.37
N TYR A 302 11.91 53.33 -30.54
CA TYR A 302 10.54 53.84 -30.53
C TYR A 302 10.52 55.36 -30.63
N GLN A 303 9.47 55.88 -31.22
CA GLN A 303 9.06 57.27 -31.11
C GLN A 303 7.95 57.35 -30.07
N ILE A 304 8.11 58.23 -29.07
CA ILE A 304 7.11 58.42 -28.01
C ILE A 304 6.18 59.57 -28.38
N SER A 305 4.87 59.34 -28.28
CA SER A 305 3.83 60.35 -28.49
C SER A 305 3.96 61.51 -27.50
N LYS A 306 3.29 62.63 -27.79
CA LYS A 306 3.27 63.78 -26.88
C LYS A 306 2.72 63.41 -25.49
N ALA A 307 1.58 62.72 -25.45
CA ALA A 307 0.95 62.28 -24.21
C ALA A 307 1.84 61.31 -23.40
N GLY A 308 2.54 60.38 -24.07
CA GLY A 308 3.48 59.49 -23.39
C GLY A 308 4.62 60.25 -22.72
N ARG A 309 5.17 61.27 -23.38
CA ARG A 309 6.25 62.11 -22.82
C ARG A 309 5.76 62.94 -21.63
N GLU A 310 4.56 63.49 -21.71
CA GLU A 310 3.94 64.22 -20.59
C GLU A 310 3.77 63.30 -19.37
N LEU A 311 3.37 62.05 -19.57
CA LEU A 311 3.30 61.05 -18.50
C LEU A 311 4.68 60.74 -17.88
N LEU A 312 5.72 60.57 -18.71
CA LEU A 312 7.09 60.36 -18.23
C LEU A 312 7.58 61.53 -17.36
N ILE A 313 7.33 62.77 -17.80
CA ILE A 313 7.69 63.97 -17.06
C ILE A 313 6.93 64.02 -15.73
N ALA A 314 5.61 63.81 -15.76
CA ALA A 314 4.76 63.83 -14.58
C ALA A 314 5.21 62.79 -13.53
N LYS A 315 5.45 61.55 -13.93
CA LYS A 315 5.92 60.47 -13.03
C LYS A 315 7.29 60.75 -12.43
N ARG A 316 8.20 61.35 -13.20
CA ARG A 316 9.52 61.76 -12.68
C ARG A 316 9.38 62.87 -11.63
N LEU A 317 8.50 63.84 -11.88
CA LEU A 317 8.25 64.95 -10.96
C LEU A 317 7.48 64.51 -9.70
N GLU A 318 6.56 63.55 -9.81
CA GLU A 318 5.87 62.91 -8.68
C GLU A 318 6.86 62.29 -7.70
N LYS A 319 7.90 61.63 -8.22
CA LYS A 319 9.02 61.08 -7.43
C LYS A 319 10.03 62.15 -6.97
N LYS A 320 9.75 63.44 -7.22
CA LYS A 320 10.58 64.61 -6.87
C LYS A 320 11.99 64.57 -7.47
N TRP A 321 12.16 63.97 -8.64
CA TRP A 321 13.46 63.91 -9.31
C TRP A 321 13.61 64.97 -10.39
N GLY A 322 14.63 65.82 -10.27
CA GLY A 322 15.09 66.66 -11.39
C GLY A 322 15.75 65.82 -12.50
N GLN A 323 15.85 66.36 -13.71
CA GLN A 323 16.44 65.62 -14.85
C GLN A 323 17.88 65.14 -14.57
N THR A 324 18.69 65.93 -13.87
CA THR A 324 20.06 65.54 -13.49
C THR A 324 20.09 64.37 -12.52
N GLN A 325 19.22 64.39 -11.51
CA GLN A 325 19.12 63.32 -10.51
C GLN A 325 18.60 62.03 -11.15
N PHE A 326 17.58 62.14 -12.00
CA PHE A 326 17.02 61.01 -12.72
C PHE A 326 18.02 60.40 -13.71
N GLY A 327 18.73 61.24 -14.48
CA GLY A 327 19.79 60.79 -15.38
C GLY A 327 20.85 59.97 -14.66
N LYS A 328 21.36 60.46 -13.52
CA LYS A 328 22.32 59.71 -12.68
C LYS A 328 21.77 58.35 -12.22
N ARG A 329 20.49 58.27 -11.86
CA ARG A 329 19.85 57.01 -11.41
C ARG A 329 19.78 55.94 -12.49
N ILE A 330 19.51 56.33 -13.74
CA ILE A 330 19.40 55.38 -14.87
C ILE A 330 20.67 55.28 -15.72
N GLY A 331 21.76 55.95 -15.31
CA GLY A 331 23.05 55.89 -15.99
C GLY A 331 23.14 56.71 -17.29
N ILE A 332 22.39 57.82 -17.42
CA ILE A 332 22.46 58.74 -18.57
C ILE A 332 22.67 60.19 -18.15
N THR A 333 23.07 61.06 -19.10
CA THR A 333 23.23 62.49 -18.84
C THR A 333 21.89 63.21 -18.68
N GLN A 334 21.88 64.36 -17.99
CA GLN A 334 20.70 65.25 -17.93
C GLN A 334 20.20 65.60 -19.34
N THR A 335 21.13 65.84 -20.28
CA THR A 335 20.81 66.09 -21.69
C THR A 335 20.11 64.90 -22.32
N GLY A 336 20.54 63.67 -22.02
CA GLY A 336 19.86 62.44 -22.47
C GLY A 336 18.41 62.36 -22.00
N VAL A 337 18.14 62.68 -20.73
CA VAL A 337 16.77 62.79 -20.20
C VAL A 337 15.98 63.85 -20.95
N SER A 338 16.56 65.04 -21.15
CA SER A 338 15.91 66.14 -21.88
C SER A 338 15.60 65.78 -23.33
N ILE A 339 16.45 65.00 -24.00
CA ILE A 339 16.24 64.58 -25.39
C ILE A 339 15.01 63.68 -25.50
N VAL A 340 14.86 62.72 -24.57
CA VAL A 340 13.69 61.82 -24.51
C VAL A 340 12.41 62.62 -24.27
N GLU A 341 12.39 63.49 -23.26
CA GLU A 341 11.20 64.27 -22.88
C GLU A 341 10.79 65.28 -23.97
N ARG A 342 11.76 65.81 -24.73
CA ARG A 342 11.52 66.77 -25.82
C ARG A 342 11.28 66.11 -27.18
N ALA A 343 11.33 64.77 -27.29
CA ALA A 343 11.29 64.02 -28.56
C ALA A 343 12.30 64.53 -29.60
N LYS A 344 13.50 64.91 -29.16
CA LYS A 344 14.57 65.34 -30.08
C LYS A 344 15.25 64.15 -30.78
N SER A 345 15.11 62.95 -30.23
CA SER A 345 15.56 61.72 -30.88
C SER A 345 14.65 60.55 -30.50
N ASN A 346 14.70 59.50 -31.31
CA ASN A 346 14.05 58.22 -30.98
C ASN A 346 14.74 57.59 -29.76
N ILE A 347 13.96 56.90 -28.93
CA ILE A 347 14.49 56.21 -27.76
C ILE A 347 14.83 54.76 -28.14
N ARG A 348 16.02 54.29 -27.73
CA ARG A 348 16.39 52.87 -27.90
C ARG A 348 15.57 52.00 -26.94
N HIS A 349 15.27 50.78 -27.34
CA HIS A 349 14.49 49.82 -26.54
C HIS A 349 15.03 49.66 -25.11
N ASP A 350 16.33 49.36 -24.95
CA ASP A 350 16.95 49.16 -23.64
C ASP A 350 16.87 50.41 -22.76
N LEU A 351 17.05 51.58 -23.37
CA LEU A 351 16.94 52.86 -22.67
C LEU A 351 15.49 53.15 -22.24
N LEU A 352 14.51 52.80 -23.08
CA LEU A 352 13.09 52.94 -22.73
C LEU A 352 12.71 52.01 -21.58
N ILE A 353 13.20 50.77 -21.56
CA ILE A 353 13.02 49.84 -20.43
C ILE A 353 13.57 50.47 -19.16
N GLN A 354 14.82 50.95 -19.17
CA GLN A 354 15.45 51.60 -18.01
C GLN A 354 14.64 52.82 -17.54
N TYR A 355 14.17 53.64 -18.47
CA TYR A 355 13.38 54.84 -18.18
C TYR A 355 12.05 54.48 -17.50
N LEU A 356 11.32 53.49 -18.03
CA LEU A 356 10.01 53.07 -17.52
C LEU A 356 10.13 52.31 -16.20
N LEU A 357 11.12 51.43 -16.06
CA LEU A 357 11.39 50.73 -14.79
C LEU A 357 11.69 51.70 -13.65
N ALA A 358 12.55 52.70 -13.89
CA ALA A 358 12.88 53.69 -12.87
C ALA A 358 11.67 54.55 -12.45
N LEU A 359 10.69 54.71 -13.35
CA LEU A 359 9.46 55.45 -13.08
C LEU A 359 8.28 54.57 -12.65
N GLU A 360 8.50 53.25 -12.48
CA GLU A 360 7.47 52.26 -12.13
C GLU A 360 6.29 52.27 -13.11
N ILE A 361 6.57 52.49 -14.40
CA ILE A 361 5.57 52.39 -15.48
C ILE A 361 5.70 51.02 -16.15
N PRO A 362 4.62 50.24 -16.32
CA PRO A 362 4.68 48.96 -17.01
C PRO A 362 5.04 49.15 -18.50
N PHE A 363 6.16 48.54 -18.92
CA PHE A 363 6.73 48.70 -20.26
C PHE A 363 5.72 48.43 -21.38
N GLU A 364 5.02 47.30 -21.30
CA GLU A 364 4.12 46.82 -22.36
C GLU A 364 2.94 47.78 -22.57
N SER A 365 2.29 48.20 -21.48
CA SER A 365 1.18 49.15 -21.54
C SER A 365 1.59 50.50 -22.14
N PHE A 366 2.75 51.01 -21.73
CA PHE A 366 3.23 52.30 -22.20
C PHE A 366 3.59 52.24 -23.68
N VAL A 367 4.28 51.19 -24.11
CA VAL A 367 4.68 51.03 -25.50
C VAL A 367 3.45 50.86 -26.39
N TYR A 368 2.47 50.08 -25.97
CA TYR A 368 1.23 49.88 -26.73
C TYR A 368 0.42 51.17 -26.91
N THR A 369 0.33 51.99 -25.86
CA THR A 369 -0.50 53.21 -25.89
C THR A 369 0.22 54.42 -26.48
N TYR A 370 1.53 54.54 -26.23
CA TYR A 370 2.25 55.80 -26.45
C TYR A 370 3.44 55.72 -27.40
N CYS A 371 3.84 54.53 -27.88
CA CYS A 371 5.02 54.38 -28.72
C CYS A 371 4.68 53.88 -30.12
N THR A 372 5.42 54.38 -31.12
CA THR A 372 5.42 53.83 -32.48
C THR A 372 6.82 53.30 -32.83
N PRO A 373 6.96 52.07 -33.34
CA PRO A 373 8.26 51.55 -33.77
C PRO A 373 8.73 52.22 -35.06
N LEU A 374 10.04 52.46 -35.16
CA LEU A 374 10.62 53.10 -36.35
C LEU A 374 10.80 52.13 -37.53
N GLN A 375 11.10 50.86 -37.25
CA GLN A 375 11.26 49.87 -38.31
C GLN A 375 9.88 49.50 -38.89
N ASN A 376 9.74 49.57 -40.21
CA ASN A 376 8.50 49.21 -40.91
C ASN A 376 8.33 47.68 -41.05
N HIS A 377 8.62 46.92 -40.00
CA HIS A 377 8.37 45.48 -39.96
C HIS A 377 7.03 45.21 -39.28
N ARG A 378 6.30 44.22 -39.78
CA ARG A 378 5.12 43.66 -39.14
C ARG A 378 5.54 42.44 -38.32
N LEU A 379 5.17 42.41 -37.05
CA LEU A 379 5.31 41.23 -36.19
C LEU A 379 3.91 40.74 -35.82
N PRO A 380 3.50 39.53 -36.24
CA PRO A 380 2.15 39.04 -35.96
C PRO A 380 1.91 38.91 -34.44
N PRO A 381 0.83 39.50 -33.90
CA PRO A 381 0.53 39.43 -32.46
C PRO A 381 -0.12 38.11 -32.03
N ILE A 382 -0.45 37.24 -32.99
CA ILE A 382 -1.09 35.96 -32.78
C ILE A 382 -0.41 34.95 -33.72
N LEU A 383 -0.24 33.72 -33.25
CA LEU A 383 0.20 32.61 -34.08
C LEU A 383 -0.93 32.18 -35.03
N ASP A 384 -0.93 32.75 -36.23
CA ASP A 384 -1.89 32.50 -37.29
C ASP A 384 -1.36 31.48 -38.32
N ILE A 385 -2.20 31.16 -39.32
CA ILE A 385 -1.89 30.17 -40.38
C ILE A 385 -0.61 30.57 -41.15
N PRO A 386 -0.46 31.80 -41.68
CA PRO A 386 0.77 32.20 -42.36
C PRO A 386 2.04 32.09 -41.51
N LEU A 387 1.99 32.56 -40.26
CA LEU A 387 3.16 32.49 -39.38
C LEU A 387 3.51 31.05 -39.04
N ALA A 388 2.53 30.19 -38.75
CA ALA A 388 2.77 28.79 -38.43
C ALA A 388 3.43 28.03 -39.59
N GLN A 389 2.98 28.24 -40.83
CA GLN A 389 3.62 27.66 -42.02
C GLN A 389 5.06 28.12 -42.19
N PHE A 390 5.32 29.42 -41.98
CA PHE A 390 6.67 29.96 -42.01
C PHE A 390 7.58 29.33 -40.95
N ILE A 391 7.09 29.20 -39.71
CA ILE A 391 7.82 28.57 -38.60
C ILE A 391 8.14 27.11 -38.94
N GLY A 392 7.17 26.36 -39.50
CA GLY A 392 7.40 24.99 -39.92
C GLY A 392 8.55 24.85 -40.90
N TYR A 393 8.55 25.70 -41.94
CA TYR A 393 9.64 25.70 -42.91
C TYR A 393 10.98 26.16 -42.29
N TRP A 394 10.94 27.17 -41.41
CA TRP A 394 12.11 27.66 -40.68
C TRP A 394 12.74 26.61 -39.74
N ILE A 395 11.93 25.73 -39.14
CA ILE A 395 12.43 24.61 -38.33
C ILE A 395 13.09 23.54 -39.20
N GLY A 396 12.55 23.27 -40.40
CA GLY A 396 13.10 22.32 -41.36
C GLY A 396 14.43 22.79 -41.98
N ASP A 397 14.34 23.81 -42.83
CA ASP A 397 15.47 24.28 -43.68
C ASP A 397 15.86 25.75 -43.43
N GLY A 398 15.53 26.26 -42.24
CA GLY A 398 15.83 27.63 -41.84
C GLY A 398 17.00 27.76 -40.86
N ASN A 399 17.73 28.87 -41.01
CA ASN A 399 18.73 29.34 -40.07
C ASN A 399 18.53 30.82 -39.74
N THR A 400 19.01 31.23 -38.57
CA THR A 400 18.93 32.61 -38.11
C THR A 400 20.33 33.18 -37.92
N GLU A 401 20.58 34.34 -38.53
CA GLU A 401 21.77 35.16 -38.31
C GLU A 401 21.41 36.40 -37.48
N LYS A 402 22.41 37.21 -37.12
CA LYS A 402 22.24 38.39 -36.25
C LYS A 402 21.16 39.39 -36.72
N GLU A 403 20.98 39.55 -38.03
CA GLU A 403 20.09 40.56 -38.61
C GLU A 403 19.12 40.01 -39.68
N ARG A 404 19.16 38.70 -39.94
CA ARG A 404 18.33 38.08 -40.97
C ARG A 404 17.99 36.63 -40.66
N VAL A 405 16.90 36.17 -41.27
CA VAL A 405 16.54 34.75 -41.37
C VAL A 405 16.89 34.27 -42.77
N CYS A 406 17.50 33.09 -42.88
CA CYS A 406 17.91 32.47 -44.13
C CYS A 406 17.17 31.14 -44.30
N LEU A 407 16.54 30.93 -45.46
CA LEU A 407 15.89 29.67 -45.83
C LEU A 407 16.62 29.09 -47.05
N SER A 408 16.84 27.77 -47.07
CA SER A 408 17.53 27.09 -48.17
C SER A 408 16.58 26.16 -48.93
N GLU A 409 16.54 26.25 -50.25
CA GLU A 409 15.60 25.45 -51.06
C GLU A 409 16.19 25.10 -52.44
N GLN A 410 15.98 23.89 -52.93
CA GLN A 410 16.43 23.48 -54.26
C GLN A 410 15.42 23.84 -55.36
N ASP A 411 14.13 23.82 -55.06
CA ASP A 411 13.05 24.18 -55.98
C ASP A 411 12.90 25.72 -56.08
N PRO A 412 13.20 26.35 -57.24
CA PRO A 412 13.06 27.79 -57.41
C PRO A 412 11.63 28.30 -57.16
N GLN A 413 10.60 27.50 -57.50
CA GLN A 413 9.20 27.91 -57.32
C GLN A 413 8.86 27.99 -55.84
N LEU A 414 9.28 26.98 -55.06
CA LEU A 414 9.05 26.94 -53.63
C LEU A 414 9.88 28.01 -52.89
N SER A 415 11.11 28.27 -53.33
CA SER A 415 11.93 29.37 -52.82
C SER A 415 11.24 30.73 -53.00
N ASN A 416 10.68 30.99 -54.18
CA ASN A 416 9.96 32.23 -54.47
C ASN A 416 8.65 32.33 -53.68
N TYR A 417 7.94 31.22 -53.51
CA TYR A 417 6.74 31.16 -52.67
C TYR A 417 7.05 31.60 -51.23
N TYR A 418 8.07 31.03 -50.60
CA TYR A 418 8.46 31.41 -49.23
C TYR A 418 9.04 32.82 -49.14
N ALA A 419 9.68 33.32 -50.19
CA ALA A 419 10.14 34.71 -50.25
C ALA A 419 8.97 35.70 -50.23
N GLU A 420 7.96 35.50 -51.08
CA GLU A 420 6.75 36.33 -51.11
C GLU A 420 5.90 36.16 -49.85
N HIS A 421 5.84 34.95 -49.31
CA HIS A 421 5.18 34.65 -48.04
C HIS A 421 5.79 35.45 -46.89
N ALA A 422 7.13 35.40 -46.74
CA ALA A 422 7.84 36.14 -45.70
C ALA A 422 7.74 37.66 -45.87
N LYS A 423 7.80 38.14 -47.11
CA LYS A 423 7.64 39.56 -47.45
C LYS A 423 6.28 40.10 -47.00
N LYS A 424 5.20 39.37 -47.29
CA LYS A 424 3.82 39.73 -46.87
C LYS A 424 3.62 39.59 -45.37
N LEU A 425 4.16 38.53 -44.77
CA LEU A 425 4.01 38.23 -43.35
C LEU A 425 4.66 39.31 -42.48
N PHE A 426 5.92 39.65 -42.78
CA PHE A 426 6.73 40.52 -41.93
C PHE A 426 6.90 41.95 -42.45
N ASN A 427 6.35 42.29 -43.61
CA ASN A 427 6.67 43.53 -44.32
C ASN A 427 8.19 43.77 -44.37
N ALA A 428 8.92 42.75 -44.80
CA ALA A 428 10.38 42.72 -44.74
C ALA A 428 11.02 42.85 -46.12
N ASN A 429 12.26 43.35 -46.14
CA ASN A 429 13.10 43.24 -47.34
C ASN A 429 13.55 41.79 -47.49
N VAL A 430 13.24 41.17 -48.62
CA VAL A 430 13.57 39.77 -48.90
C VAL A 430 14.38 39.68 -50.19
N GLN A 431 15.48 38.94 -50.15
CA GLN A 431 16.36 38.68 -51.30
C GLN A 431 16.50 37.19 -51.52
N VAL A 432 16.31 36.72 -52.75
CA VAL A 432 16.57 35.33 -53.14
C VAL A 432 17.90 35.27 -53.88
N LYS A 433 18.86 34.49 -53.37
CA LYS A 433 20.19 34.33 -53.96
C LYS A 433 20.42 32.89 -54.40
N HIS A 434 20.72 32.67 -55.67
CA HIS A 434 21.09 31.35 -56.16
C HIS A 434 22.56 31.03 -55.82
N ARG A 435 22.79 29.98 -55.02
CA ARG A 435 24.12 29.44 -54.68
C ARG A 435 24.50 28.35 -55.68
N LYS A 436 24.87 28.76 -56.90
CA LYS A 436 25.16 27.86 -58.04
C LYS A 436 26.10 26.69 -57.69
N GLU A 437 27.18 26.96 -56.97
CA GLU A 437 28.17 25.94 -56.56
C GLU A 437 27.60 24.88 -55.60
N LYS A 438 26.53 25.20 -54.88
CA LYS A 438 25.90 24.31 -53.90
C LYS A 438 24.53 23.78 -54.34
N GLY A 439 24.01 24.24 -55.49
CA GLY A 439 22.77 23.75 -56.08
C GLY A 439 21.48 24.12 -55.34
N TYR A 440 21.45 25.23 -54.59
CA TYR A 440 20.24 25.69 -53.89
C TYR A 440 20.06 27.22 -53.94
N PHE A 441 18.84 27.67 -53.69
CA PHE A 441 18.42 29.06 -53.52
C PHE A 441 18.36 29.41 -52.05
N GLU A 442 18.94 30.55 -51.68
CA GLU A 442 18.97 31.07 -50.32
C GLU A 442 18.07 32.30 -50.24
N THR A 443 16.93 32.19 -49.56
CA THR A 443 16.01 33.30 -49.30
C THR A 443 16.43 34.00 -48.01
N ARG A 444 16.82 35.26 -48.11
CA ARG A 444 17.31 36.11 -47.01
C ARG A 444 16.26 37.14 -46.65
N ILE A 445 15.78 37.09 -45.40
CA ILE A 445 14.73 37.96 -44.87
C ILE A 445 15.38 38.88 -43.85
N TYR A 446 15.49 40.17 -44.16
CA TYR A 446 16.20 41.12 -43.32
C TYR A 446 15.26 41.75 -42.29
N GLY A 447 15.72 41.77 -41.04
CA GLY A 447 15.03 42.43 -39.94
C GLY A 447 15.46 41.89 -38.58
N LYS A 448 16.30 42.63 -37.87
CA LYS A 448 16.69 42.30 -36.49
C LYS A 448 15.48 42.13 -35.54
N PRO A 449 14.39 42.93 -35.63
CA PRO A 449 13.18 42.67 -34.85
C PRO A 449 12.52 41.32 -35.15
N ILE A 450 12.54 40.87 -36.41
CA ILE A 450 11.99 39.57 -36.83
C ILE A 450 12.81 38.43 -36.23
N VAL A 451 14.14 38.54 -36.29
CA VAL A 451 15.05 37.57 -35.67
C VAL A 451 14.78 37.43 -34.17
N LYS A 452 14.73 38.56 -33.45
CA LYS A 452 14.43 38.59 -32.02
C LYS A 452 13.05 37.98 -31.73
N PHE A 453 12.03 38.37 -32.49
CA PHE A 453 10.68 37.84 -32.36
C PHE A 453 10.65 36.32 -32.48
N LEU A 454 11.24 35.75 -33.54
CA LEU A 454 11.22 34.30 -33.74
C LEU A 454 11.99 33.55 -32.64
N GLN A 455 13.16 34.05 -32.23
CA GLN A 455 13.97 33.41 -31.19
C GLN A 455 13.34 33.49 -29.81
N SER A 456 12.65 34.59 -29.49
CA SER A 456 11.99 34.78 -28.19
C SER A 456 10.64 34.07 -28.12
N GLU A 457 9.86 34.08 -29.21
CA GLU A 457 8.52 33.49 -29.21
C GLU A 457 8.54 31.96 -29.42
N PHE A 458 9.59 31.44 -30.06
CA PHE A 458 9.78 30.02 -30.38
C PHE A 458 11.19 29.55 -30.00
N PRO A 459 11.54 29.59 -28.69
CA PRO A 459 12.86 29.21 -28.21
C PRO A 459 13.22 27.74 -28.46
N GLU A 460 12.24 26.89 -28.75
CA GLU A 460 12.42 25.46 -29.06
C GLU A 460 13.16 25.23 -30.39
N LYS A 461 13.34 26.26 -31.22
CA LYS A 461 14.18 26.18 -32.42
C LYS A 461 15.66 26.35 -32.06
N HIS A 462 16.36 25.22 -31.99
CA HIS A 462 17.80 25.12 -31.79
C HIS A 462 18.53 24.70 -33.08
N GLY A 463 19.63 23.95 -32.93
CA GLY A 463 20.27 23.22 -34.03
C GLY A 463 19.42 22.04 -34.52
N ALA A 464 19.82 21.45 -35.64
CA ALA A 464 19.07 20.37 -36.30
C ALA A 464 18.83 19.12 -35.42
N LEU A 465 19.67 18.88 -34.40
CA LEU A 465 19.58 17.71 -33.51
C LEU A 465 18.72 17.94 -32.26
N GLU A 466 18.43 19.20 -31.93
CA GLU A 466 17.82 19.59 -30.65
C GLU A 466 16.50 20.33 -30.82
N SER A 467 16.18 20.78 -32.04
CA SER A 467 14.94 21.52 -32.30
C SER A 467 13.69 20.67 -32.00
N GLU A 468 12.67 21.28 -31.43
CA GLU A 468 11.40 20.64 -31.10
C GLU A 468 10.23 21.39 -31.76
N ILE A 469 9.04 20.77 -31.80
CA ILE A 469 7.83 21.50 -32.20
C ILE A 469 7.50 22.51 -31.10
N PRO A 470 7.35 23.81 -31.41
CA PRO A 470 7.05 24.80 -30.38
C PRO A 470 5.73 24.52 -29.67
N LYS A 471 5.70 24.66 -28.34
CA LYS A 471 4.50 24.35 -27.53
C LYS A 471 3.30 25.19 -27.96
N LYS A 472 3.53 26.45 -28.34
CA LYS A 472 2.52 27.35 -28.89
C LYS A 472 1.88 26.78 -30.16
N VAL A 473 2.65 26.17 -31.05
CA VAL A 473 2.11 25.52 -32.25
C VAL A 473 1.24 24.34 -31.83
N LEU A 474 1.73 23.47 -30.96
CA LEU A 474 1.00 22.28 -30.50
C LEU A 474 -0.35 22.61 -29.84
N ARG A 475 -0.40 23.69 -29.04
CA ARG A 475 -1.63 24.19 -28.39
C ARG A 475 -2.57 24.99 -29.30
N SER A 476 -2.18 25.24 -30.55
CA SER A 476 -2.98 26.00 -31.52
C SER A 476 -4.12 25.17 -32.13
N PRO A 477 -5.13 25.79 -32.76
CA PRO A 477 -6.20 25.05 -33.44
C PRO A 477 -5.66 24.25 -34.63
N ASP A 478 -6.43 23.26 -35.09
CA ASP A 478 -5.99 22.28 -36.10
C ASP A 478 -5.49 22.92 -37.40
N ASN A 479 -6.10 24.02 -37.85
CA ASN A 479 -5.69 24.74 -39.06
C ASN A 479 -4.28 25.37 -38.94
N VAL A 480 -3.92 25.88 -37.76
CA VAL A 480 -2.60 26.45 -37.47
C VAL A 480 -1.55 25.35 -37.38
N VAL A 481 -1.85 24.24 -36.69
CA VAL A 481 -0.95 23.08 -36.61
C VAL A 481 -0.75 22.44 -37.99
N ALA A 482 -1.81 22.33 -38.80
CA ALA A 482 -1.72 21.84 -40.17
C ALA A 482 -0.84 22.74 -41.04
N ALA A 483 -0.94 24.07 -40.88
CA ALA A 483 -0.08 25.02 -41.57
C ALA A 483 1.39 24.84 -41.20
N PHE A 484 1.69 24.68 -39.91
CA PHE A 484 3.04 24.34 -39.44
C PHE A 484 3.56 23.04 -40.05
N LEU A 485 2.76 21.96 -40.00
CA LEU A 485 3.13 20.69 -40.61
C LEU A 485 3.37 20.83 -42.10
N LYS A 486 2.54 21.60 -42.82
CA LYS A 486 2.74 21.93 -44.23
C LYS A 486 4.11 22.58 -44.47
N GLY A 487 4.50 23.53 -43.62
CA GLY A 487 5.83 24.16 -43.69
C GLY A 487 6.98 23.16 -43.52
N ILE A 488 6.88 22.29 -42.52
CA ILE A 488 7.86 21.21 -42.27
C ILE A 488 7.95 20.24 -43.47
N PHE A 489 6.81 19.84 -44.03
CA PHE A 489 6.75 18.93 -45.19
C PHE A 489 7.16 19.61 -46.50
N ASP A 490 6.97 20.92 -46.64
CA ASP A 490 7.50 21.67 -47.76
C ASP A 490 9.03 21.64 -47.77
N ALA A 491 9.67 21.83 -46.61
CA ALA A 491 11.12 21.75 -46.45
C ALA A 491 11.64 20.30 -46.61
N GLU A 492 11.26 19.42 -45.70
CA GLU A 492 11.90 18.10 -45.54
C GLU A 492 11.09 16.93 -46.14
N GLY A 493 9.85 17.20 -46.54
CA GLY A 493 8.91 16.19 -47.01
C GLY A 493 9.09 15.83 -48.48
N TYR A 494 8.83 14.57 -48.81
CA TYR A 494 8.88 14.06 -50.17
C TYR A 494 7.76 13.05 -50.44
N VAL A 495 7.47 12.87 -51.73
CA VAL A 495 6.57 11.81 -52.22
C VAL A 495 7.37 10.90 -53.16
N SER A 496 7.40 9.61 -52.84
CA SER A 496 8.14 8.57 -53.58
C SER A 496 7.24 7.37 -53.84
N ASP A 497 7.72 6.36 -54.58
CA ASP A 497 7.00 5.09 -54.76
C ASP A 497 6.66 4.36 -53.45
N ARG A 498 7.35 4.73 -52.36
CA ARG A 498 7.08 4.25 -51.01
C ARG A 498 6.12 5.18 -50.25
N GLY A 499 5.34 6.02 -50.93
CA GLY A 499 4.37 6.94 -50.32
C GLY A 499 4.97 8.27 -49.87
N LEU A 500 4.28 8.91 -48.92
CA LEU A 500 4.66 10.16 -48.29
C LEU A 500 5.72 9.90 -47.22
N GLY A 501 6.78 10.70 -47.19
CA GLY A 501 7.78 10.62 -46.14
C GLY A 501 8.48 11.94 -45.85
N LEU A 502 9.20 11.96 -44.75
CA LEU A 502 10.03 13.07 -44.27
C LEU A 502 11.22 12.47 -43.51
N GLY A 503 12.43 12.99 -43.73
CA GLY A 503 13.63 12.41 -43.14
C GLY A 503 14.47 13.43 -42.39
N ILE A 504 14.64 13.27 -41.07
CA ILE A 504 15.35 14.22 -40.20
C ILE A 504 16.34 13.52 -39.27
N ASN A 505 17.36 14.24 -38.79
CA ASN A 505 18.40 13.67 -37.91
C ASN A 505 18.07 13.77 -36.41
N ASN A 506 16.84 14.17 -36.07
CA ASN A 506 16.38 14.35 -34.70
C ASN A 506 15.26 13.34 -34.39
N LYS A 507 15.56 12.40 -33.49
CA LYS A 507 14.62 11.35 -33.07
C LYS A 507 13.40 11.90 -32.36
N LYS A 508 13.60 12.88 -31.47
CA LYS A 508 12.54 13.48 -30.66
C LYS A 508 11.55 14.23 -31.55
N LEU A 509 12.05 15.09 -32.43
CA LEU A 509 11.23 15.80 -33.40
C LEU A 509 10.48 14.83 -34.34
N ALA A 510 11.12 13.74 -34.78
CA ALA A 510 10.44 12.73 -35.60
C ALA A 510 9.26 12.07 -34.88
N LYS A 511 9.42 11.77 -33.58
CA LYS A 511 8.33 11.24 -32.75
C LYS A 511 7.27 12.29 -32.43
N GLN A 512 7.64 13.55 -32.18
CA GLN A 512 6.68 14.65 -32.01
C GLN A 512 5.83 14.86 -33.27
N LEU A 513 6.46 14.84 -34.46
CA LEU A 513 5.75 14.91 -35.74
C LEU A 513 4.83 13.69 -35.95
N GLN A 514 5.26 12.49 -35.56
CA GLN A 514 4.41 11.29 -35.60
C GLN A 514 3.15 11.47 -34.74
N LEU A 515 3.28 11.95 -33.51
CA LEU A 515 2.15 12.20 -32.59
C LEU A 515 1.28 13.37 -33.07
N ALA A 516 1.88 14.46 -33.57
CA ALA A 516 1.15 15.60 -34.10
C ALA A 516 0.32 15.20 -35.35
N LEU A 517 0.80 14.26 -36.17
CA LEU A 517 0.02 13.73 -37.30
C LEU A 517 -1.16 12.85 -36.88
N LEU A 518 -1.06 12.15 -35.73
CA LEU A 518 -2.21 11.41 -35.17
C LEU A 518 -3.37 12.35 -34.81
N ARG A 519 -3.11 13.63 -34.50
CA ARG A 519 -4.16 14.64 -34.31
C ARG A 519 -5.11 14.75 -35.51
N PHE A 520 -4.57 14.58 -36.71
CA PHE A 520 -5.31 14.62 -37.98
C PHE A 520 -5.77 13.24 -38.45
N GLY A 521 -5.55 12.21 -37.65
CA GLY A 521 -5.77 10.82 -38.01
C GLY A 521 -4.79 10.33 -39.09
N ILE A 522 -3.64 10.97 -39.27
CA ILE A 522 -2.63 10.58 -40.26
C ILE A 522 -1.63 9.64 -39.58
N ILE A 523 -1.73 8.34 -39.89
CA ILE A 523 -0.91 7.32 -39.22
C ILE A 523 0.39 7.13 -39.99
N THR A 524 1.51 7.35 -39.29
CA THR A 524 2.88 7.26 -39.85
C THR A 524 3.76 6.33 -39.02
N SER A 525 4.84 5.87 -39.62
CA SER A 525 5.87 5.03 -38.99
C SER A 525 7.20 5.77 -38.96
N VAL A 526 7.92 5.69 -37.83
CA VAL A 526 9.28 6.23 -37.70
C VAL A 526 10.30 5.12 -37.82
N HIS A 527 11.15 5.18 -38.84
CA HIS A 527 12.20 4.22 -39.10
C HIS A 527 13.58 4.85 -38.90
N PRO A 528 14.46 4.27 -38.06
CA PRO A 528 15.87 4.62 -38.09
C PRO A 528 16.49 4.09 -39.39
N TYR A 529 17.14 4.97 -40.13
CA TYR A 529 17.96 4.66 -41.29
C TYR A 529 19.41 4.93 -40.93
N ASP A 530 20.22 3.89 -40.98
CA ASP A 530 21.65 3.99 -40.77
C ASP A 530 22.29 4.64 -42.00
N ASN A 531 22.66 5.90 -41.83
CA ASN A 531 23.17 6.74 -42.90
C ASN A 531 24.69 6.64 -43.08
N ARG A 532 25.34 5.55 -42.62
CA ARG A 532 26.79 5.32 -42.79
C ARG A 532 27.31 5.38 -44.23
N ARG A 533 26.43 5.35 -45.24
CA ARG A 533 26.76 5.56 -46.66
C ARG A 533 26.78 7.03 -47.10
N ASN A 534 26.35 7.95 -46.25
CA ASN A 534 26.38 9.39 -46.52
C ASN A 534 27.78 9.95 -46.22
N PRO A 535 28.50 10.50 -47.21
CA PRO A 535 29.83 11.08 -47.00
C PRO A 535 29.80 12.34 -46.12
N TYR A 536 28.64 12.94 -45.88
CA TYR A 536 28.48 14.23 -45.19
C TYR A 536 28.08 14.13 -43.71
N SER A 537 27.61 12.97 -43.22
CA SER A 537 27.22 12.82 -41.81
C SER A 537 27.15 11.35 -41.38
N LYS A 538 27.66 11.06 -40.17
CA LYS A 538 27.56 9.76 -39.50
C LYS A 538 26.30 9.63 -38.63
N ASN A 539 25.48 10.69 -38.53
CA ASN A 539 24.31 10.69 -37.67
C ASN A 539 23.22 9.76 -38.22
N ILE A 540 22.50 9.10 -37.32
CA ILE A 540 21.33 8.29 -37.67
C ILE A 540 20.24 9.23 -38.21
N ARG A 541 19.68 8.89 -39.37
CA ARG A 541 18.52 9.60 -39.94
C ARG A 541 17.24 8.87 -39.55
N TYR A 542 16.21 9.60 -39.18
CA TYR A 542 14.89 9.07 -38.86
C TYR A 542 13.92 9.45 -39.97
N THR A 543 13.32 8.45 -40.59
CA THR A 543 12.33 8.63 -41.65
C THR A 543 10.93 8.41 -41.08
N LEU A 544 10.13 9.46 -41.09
CA LEU A 544 8.69 9.44 -40.86
C LEU A 544 8.01 9.10 -42.19
N GLN A 545 7.18 8.06 -42.25
CA GLN A 545 6.64 7.59 -43.52
C GLN A 545 5.24 6.97 -43.39
N THR A 546 4.41 7.16 -44.41
CA THR A 546 3.15 6.41 -44.58
C THR A 546 2.85 6.05 -46.02
N ARG A 547 2.24 4.87 -46.19
CA ARG A 547 1.75 4.33 -47.47
C ARG A 547 0.26 4.07 -47.45
N GLU A 548 -0.40 4.35 -46.33
CA GLU A 548 -1.83 4.06 -46.18
C GLU A 548 -2.64 5.11 -46.95
N THR A 549 -3.47 4.66 -47.91
CA THR A 549 -4.30 5.52 -48.76
C THR A 549 -5.12 6.53 -47.95
N ARG A 550 -5.83 6.08 -46.88
CA ARG A 550 -6.63 6.98 -46.01
C ARG A 550 -5.78 8.05 -45.33
N SER A 551 -4.57 7.71 -44.87
CA SER A 551 -3.65 8.70 -44.29
C SER A 551 -3.12 9.69 -45.34
N LEU A 552 -2.89 9.25 -46.57
CA LEU A 552 -2.48 10.12 -47.69
C LEU A 552 -3.62 11.08 -48.11
N GLU A 553 -4.86 10.60 -48.17
CA GLU A 553 -6.06 11.42 -48.43
C GLU A 553 -6.26 12.47 -47.33
N LEU A 554 -6.15 12.07 -46.06
CA LEU A 554 -6.24 12.99 -44.93
C LEU A 554 -5.12 14.04 -44.97
N PHE A 555 -3.89 13.64 -45.32
CA PHE A 555 -2.78 14.57 -45.51
C PHE A 555 -3.06 15.55 -46.65
N GLN A 556 -3.48 15.07 -47.82
CA GLN A 556 -3.81 15.92 -48.96
C GLN A 556 -4.90 16.94 -48.62
N LYS A 557 -5.95 16.51 -47.92
CA LYS A 557 -7.11 17.33 -47.58
C LYS A 557 -6.79 18.37 -46.50
N GLN A 558 -6.04 18.00 -45.47
CA GLN A 558 -5.88 18.83 -44.27
C GLN A 558 -4.55 19.60 -44.23
N ILE A 559 -3.48 19.09 -44.85
CA ILE A 559 -2.12 19.65 -44.77
C ILE A 559 -1.62 20.04 -46.17
N GLY A 560 -1.47 19.05 -47.05
CA GLY A 560 -0.99 19.22 -48.42
C GLY A 560 0.45 19.73 -48.53
N PHE A 561 0.84 20.13 -49.74
CA PHE A 561 2.11 20.82 -50.01
C PHE A 561 1.85 22.17 -50.66
N SER A 562 2.82 23.09 -50.58
CA SER A 562 2.85 24.29 -51.43
C SER A 562 3.44 23.99 -52.81
N SER A 563 4.28 22.95 -52.94
CA SER A 563 4.83 22.50 -54.22
C SER A 563 3.78 21.74 -55.04
N GLU A 564 3.47 22.26 -56.23
CA GLU A 564 2.57 21.59 -57.19
C GLU A 564 3.10 20.22 -57.61
N ALA A 565 4.42 20.09 -57.78
CA ALA A 565 5.05 18.83 -58.19
C ALA A 565 4.86 17.74 -57.12
N LYS A 566 5.01 18.09 -55.82
CA LYS A 566 4.76 17.17 -54.70
C LYS A 566 3.29 16.78 -54.63
N ASN A 567 2.36 17.73 -54.81
CA ASN A 567 0.93 17.46 -54.83
C ASN A 567 0.52 16.53 -56.00
N LYS A 568 1.05 16.74 -57.21
CA LYS A 568 0.79 15.85 -58.36
C LYS A 568 1.26 14.41 -58.08
N LYS A 569 2.44 14.25 -57.50
CA LYS A 569 2.96 12.93 -57.09
C LYS A 569 2.10 12.28 -56.01
N LEU A 570 1.63 13.05 -55.03
CA LEU A 570 0.74 12.56 -53.97
C LEU A 570 -0.58 12.04 -54.56
N ASN A 571 -1.19 12.81 -55.48
CA ASN A 571 -2.43 12.43 -56.14
C ASN A 571 -2.27 11.15 -56.96
N ALA A 572 -1.17 11.03 -57.70
CA ALA A 572 -0.86 9.81 -58.45
C ALA A 572 -0.73 8.59 -57.53
N HIS A 573 -0.17 8.77 -56.32
CA HIS A 573 -0.10 7.71 -55.31
C HIS A 573 -1.46 7.31 -54.75
N ILE A 574 -2.31 8.28 -54.45
CA ILE A 574 -3.67 8.04 -53.96
C ILE A 574 -4.48 7.29 -55.03
N GLN A 575 -4.39 7.71 -56.30
CA GLN A 575 -5.09 7.08 -57.43
C GLN A 575 -4.61 5.66 -57.71
N LYS A 576 -3.31 5.37 -57.54
CA LYS A 576 -2.78 4.00 -57.66
C LYS A 576 -3.40 3.05 -56.62
N GLY A 577 -3.79 3.58 -55.46
CA GLY A 577 -4.65 2.96 -54.45
C GLY A 577 -4.20 1.57 -53.98
N ASN A 578 -3.75 1.45 -52.72
CA ASN A 578 -3.68 0.12 -52.09
C ASN A 578 -5.02 -0.18 -51.43
N THR A 579 -5.76 -1.17 -51.96
CA THR A 579 -7.08 -1.56 -51.45
C THR A 579 -7.04 -2.34 -50.13
N ARG A 580 -5.84 -2.73 -49.66
CA ARG A 580 -5.64 -3.48 -48.41
C ARG A 580 -4.82 -2.66 -47.42
N SER A 581 -5.49 -1.80 -46.64
CA SER A 581 -4.86 -1.23 -45.45
C SER A 581 -4.61 -2.35 -44.44
N VAL A 582 -3.41 -2.41 -43.88
CA VAL A 582 -3.02 -3.29 -42.76
C VAL A 582 -2.93 -2.54 -41.44
N VAL A 583 -3.19 -1.23 -41.47
CA VAL A 583 -3.02 -0.31 -40.34
C VAL A 583 -4.33 -0.19 -39.56
N ARG A 584 -5.41 0.25 -40.24
CA ARG A 584 -6.74 0.37 -39.63
C ARG A 584 -7.52 -0.94 -39.76
N GLN A 585 -7.18 -1.91 -38.94
CA GLN A 585 -7.95 -3.17 -38.84
C GLN A 585 -9.07 -3.03 -37.82
N ILE A 586 -10.26 -3.54 -38.16
CA ILE A 586 -11.36 -3.63 -37.18
C ILE A 586 -10.92 -4.56 -36.04
N PRO A 587 -10.98 -4.11 -34.77
CA PRO A 587 -10.57 -4.92 -33.64
C PRO A 587 -11.61 -5.98 -33.27
N THR A 588 -12.90 -5.74 -33.55
CA THR A 588 -13.99 -6.68 -33.29
C THR A 588 -13.88 -7.94 -34.17
N PRO A 589 -13.96 -9.15 -33.58
CA PRO A 589 -14.03 -10.41 -34.34
C PRO A 589 -15.24 -10.45 -35.26
N GLY A 590 -15.07 -11.00 -36.45
CA GLY A 590 -16.16 -11.08 -37.41
C GLY A 590 -17.26 -12.06 -36.99
N SER A 591 -16.99 -13.05 -36.13
CA SER A 591 -18.05 -13.86 -35.52
C SER A 591 -19.01 -13.06 -34.63
N GLU A 592 -18.53 -12.03 -33.94
CA GLU A 592 -19.38 -11.13 -33.15
C GLU A 592 -20.23 -10.24 -34.07
N VAL A 593 -19.62 -9.67 -35.10
CA VAL A 593 -20.34 -8.92 -36.15
C VAL A 593 -21.41 -9.79 -36.81
N ARG A 594 -21.09 -11.06 -37.06
CA ARG A 594 -22.05 -12.02 -37.61
C ARG A 594 -23.23 -12.24 -36.67
N LYS A 595 -23.01 -12.39 -35.35
CA LYS A 595 -24.09 -12.53 -34.36
C LYS A 595 -25.02 -11.31 -34.38
N ILE A 596 -24.47 -10.11 -34.47
CA ILE A 596 -25.24 -8.86 -34.59
C ILE A 596 -26.13 -8.87 -35.85
N ILE A 597 -25.54 -9.26 -36.99
CA ILE A 597 -26.26 -9.38 -38.26
C ILE A 597 -27.41 -10.40 -38.17
N GLU A 598 -27.13 -11.59 -37.62
CA GLU A 598 -28.11 -12.68 -37.51
C GLU A 598 -29.22 -12.36 -36.50
N LYS A 599 -28.90 -11.71 -35.38
CA LYS A 599 -29.87 -11.21 -34.38
C LYS A 599 -30.87 -10.23 -35.00
N ASN A 600 -30.45 -9.41 -35.95
CA ASN A 600 -31.29 -8.46 -36.68
C ASN A 600 -32.01 -9.09 -37.90
N GLY A 601 -32.10 -10.42 -37.96
CA GLY A 601 -32.85 -11.16 -39.00
C GLY A 601 -32.16 -11.24 -40.36
N TRP A 602 -30.89 -10.82 -40.46
CA TRP A 602 -30.13 -10.85 -41.72
C TRP A 602 -29.22 -12.07 -41.76
N LYS A 603 -29.08 -12.69 -42.94
CA LYS A 603 -28.20 -13.84 -43.14
C LYS A 603 -26.81 -13.41 -43.61
N LYS A 604 -25.76 -14.09 -43.13
CA LYS A 604 -24.36 -13.81 -43.55
C LYS A 604 -24.13 -13.87 -45.05
N GLN A 605 -24.94 -14.63 -45.80
CA GLN A 605 -24.87 -14.76 -47.26
C GLN A 605 -25.07 -13.42 -47.99
N ARG A 606 -25.69 -12.41 -47.36
CA ARG A 606 -25.77 -11.04 -47.92
C ARG A 606 -24.40 -10.34 -48.00
N PHE A 607 -23.41 -10.85 -47.26
CA PHE A 607 -22.09 -10.26 -47.09
C PHE A 607 -20.98 -11.15 -47.68
N ILE A 608 -21.20 -11.67 -48.90
CA ILE A 608 -20.27 -12.61 -49.59
C ILE A 608 -18.82 -12.11 -49.59
N SER A 609 -18.60 -10.83 -49.91
CA SER A 609 -17.27 -10.21 -49.96
C SER A 609 -16.57 -10.14 -48.60
N SER A 610 -17.29 -10.29 -47.49
CA SER A 610 -16.77 -10.24 -46.12
C SER A 610 -16.91 -11.56 -45.38
N ASN A 611 -17.29 -12.64 -46.07
CA ASN A 611 -17.59 -13.93 -45.45
C ASN A 611 -16.37 -14.54 -44.72
N MET A 612 -15.15 -14.35 -45.23
CA MET A 612 -13.94 -14.81 -44.53
C MET A 612 -13.72 -14.08 -43.21
N TYR A 613 -14.03 -12.78 -43.16
CA TYR A 613 -13.95 -12.00 -41.93
C TYR A 613 -15.04 -12.44 -40.94
N LEU A 614 -16.30 -12.57 -41.38
CA LEU A 614 -17.43 -13.02 -40.55
C LEU A 614 -17.29 -14.46 -39.99
N GLN A 615 -16.25 -15.18 -40.40
CA GLN A 615 -15.86 -16.51 -39.93
C GLN A 615 -14.53 -16.50 -39.16
N ASP A 616 -14.01 -15.32 -38.81
CA ASP A 616 -12.71 -15.09 -38.16
C ASP A 616 -11.51 -15.69 -38.90
N ARG A 617 -11.64 -15.98 -40.20
CA ARG A 617 -10.55 -16.53 -41.01
C ARG A 617 -9.55 -15.48 -41.48
N ARG A 618 -9.96 -14.19 -41.51
CA ARG A 618 -9.13 -13.04 -41.90
C ARG A 618 -9.58 -11.78 -41.19
N ASN A 619 -8.65 -10.86 -40.95
CA ASN A 619 -8.98 -9.50 -40.54
C ASN A 619 -9.55 -8.68 -41.71
N ILE A 620 -10.25 -7.60 -41.40
CA ILE A 620 -10.78 -6.64 -42.37
C ILE A 620 -10.33 -5.22 -42.01
N SER A 621 -10.01 -4.43 -43.03
CA SER A 621 -9.72 -3.01 -42.84
C SER A 621 -11.01 -2.22 -42.58
N LYS A 622 -10.91 -1.11 -41.85
CA LYS A 622 -12.03 -0.20 -41.57
C LYS A 622 -12.71 0.29 -42.85
N GLN A 623 -11.93 0.68 -43.86
CA GLN A 623 -12.46 1.08 -45.18
C GLN A 623 -13.22 -0.05 -45.89
N ALA A 624 -12.67 -1.28 -45.86
CA ALA A 624 -13.36 -2.43 -46.43
C ALA A 624 -14.66 -2.73 -45.67
N PHE A 625 -14.62 -2.71 -44.34
CA PHE A 625 -15.79 -2.91 -43.47
C PHE A 625 -16.90 -1.90 -43.74
N GLU A 626 -16.55 -0.61 -43.82
CA GLU A 626 -17.46 0.48 -44.18
C GLU A 626 -18.15 0.20 -45.54
N ARG A 627 -17.37 -0.20 -46.55
CA ARG A 627 -17.86 -0.45 -47.91
C ARG A 627 -18.68 -1.73 -48.05
N THR A 628 -18.28 -2.82 -47.40
CA THR A 628 -18.83 -4.16 -47.66
C THR A 628 -19.87 -4.61 -46.65
N ILE A 629 -19.85 -4.06 -45.43
CA ILE A 629 -20.79 -4.39 -44.35
C ILE A 629 -21.67 -3.19 -44.05
N LEU A 630 -21.12 -2.08 -43.52
CA LEU A 630 -21.89 -0.93 -43.06
C LEU A 630 -22.76 -0.31 -44.16
N ALA A 631 -22.22 -0.11 -45.37
CA ALA A 631 -22.98 0.45 -46.48
C ALA A 631 -24.20 -0.40 -46.86
N LYS A 632 -24.13 -1.72 -46.67
CA LYS A 632 -25.25 -2.64 -46.96
C LYS A 632 -26.30 -2.67 -45.87
N THR A 633 -25.98 -2.27 -44.64
CA THR A 633 -26.94 -2.28 -43.52
C THR A 633 -27.80 -1.02 -43.48
N LYS A 634 -27.52 0.01 -44.29
CA LYS A 634 -28.25 1.29 -44.35
C LYS A 634 -29.78 1.18 -44.44
N THR A 635 -30.30 0.12 -45.06
CA THR A 635 -31.75 -0.09 -45.20
C THR A 635 -32.42 -0.63 -43.92
N ASN A 636 -31.65 -1.00 -42.90
CA ASN A 636 -32.11 -1.41 -41.59
C ASN A 636 -31.49 -0.48 -40.52
N PRO A 637 -32.21 0.54 -40.03
CA PRO A 637 -31.67 1.55 -39.12
C PRO A 637 -31.04 0.97 -37.85
N THR A 638 -31.69 -0.02 -37.22
CA THR A 638 -31.20 -0.65 -35.99
C THR A 638 -29.88 -1.39 -36.21
N LEU A 639 -29.82 -2.23 -37.25
CA LEU A 639 -28.60 -2.94 -37.60
C LEU A 639 -27.49 -1.96 -38.06
N TYR A 640 -27.85 -0.92 -38.80
CA TYR A 640 -26.91 0.11 -39.22
C TYR A 640 -26.24 0.77 -38.02
N GLN A 641 -27.01 1.21 -37.02
CA GLN A 641 -26.48 1.83 -35.80
C GLN A 641 -25.56 0.89 -35.01
N GLU A 642 -25.90 -0.38 -34.86
CA GLU A 642 -25.03 -1.35 -34.15
C GLU A 642 -23.70 -1.58 -34.90
N ILE A 643 -23.73 -1.65 -36.23
CA ILE A 643 -22.54 -1.84 -37.06
C ILE A 643 -21.72 -0.55 -37.19
N GLU A 644 -22.37 0.61 -37.18
CA GLU A 644 -21.75 1.93 -37.22
C GLU A 644 -20.86 2.14 -35.98
N LYS A 645 -21.34 1.78 -34.79
CA LYS A 645 -20.55 1.82 -33.55
C LYS A 645 -19.24 1.03 -33.65
N ILE A 646 -19.23 -0.11 -34.36
CA ILE A 646 -18.02 -0.90 -34.60
C ILE A 646 -17.09 -0.19 -35.58
N ALA A 647 -17.65 0.40 -36.63
CA ALA A 647 -16.87 1.19 -37.58
C ALA A 647 -16.28 2.45 -36.92
N GLU A 648 -16.95 3.07 -35.95
CA GLU A 648 -16.53 4.31 -35.29
C GLU A 648 -15.45 4.12 -34.22
N GLN A 649 -15.15 2.89 -33.79
CA GLN A 649 -14.09 2.60 -32.84
C GLN A 649 -12.78 3.31 -33.20
N GLU A 650 -12.21 4.04 -32.24
CA GLU A 650 -11.00 4.85 -32.42
C GLU A 650 -9.75 4.13 -31.89
N LEU A 651 -9.90 3.05 -31.13
CA LEU A 651 -8.76 2.26 -30.64
C LEU A 651 -8.38 1.19 -31.65
N MET A 652 -7.19 1.33 -32.23
CA MET A 652 -6.68 0.45 -33.29
C MET A 652 -5.66 -0.54 -32.74
N PRO A 653 -5.69 -1.80 -33.19
CA PRO A 653 -4.70 -2.79 -32.80
C PRO A 653 -3.44 -2.69 -33.67
N VAL A 654 -2.27 -2.89 -33.05
CA VAL A 654 -0.97 -2.93 -33.72
C VAL A 654 -0.11 -4.09 -33.23
N GLU A 655 0.43 -4.87 -34.16
CA GLU A 655 1.30 -6.02 -33.84
C GLU A 655 2.68 -5.57 -33.35
N ILE A 656 3.17 -6.23 -32.30
CA ILE A 656 4.58 -6.16 -31.89
C ILE A 656 5.45 -6.82 -32.96
N PHE A 657 6.44 -6.07 -33.46
CA PHE A 657 7.44 -6.55 -34.41
C PHE A 657 8.69 -7.08 -33.73
N ARG A 658 9.15 -6.42 -32.67
CA ARG A 658 10.40 -6.75 -31.99
C ARG A 658 10.37 -6.31 -30.53
N ILE A 659 10.93 -7.15 -29.67
CA ILE A 659 11.18 -6.87 -28.25
C ILE A 659 12.68 -7.07 -28.01
N THR A 660 13.35 -6.11 -27.37
CA THR A 660 14.78 -6.18 -27.03
C THR A 660 15.01 -5.67 -25.62
N GLY A 661 15.65 -6.46 -24.77
CA GLY A 661 16.08 -6.04 -23.43
C GLY A 661 17.48 -5.41 -23.44
N SER A 662 17.77 -4.62 -22.41
CA SER A 662 19.11 -4.14 -22.07
C SER A 662 19.33 -4.30 -20.57
N ASP A 663 20.54 -4.69 -20.17
CA ASP A 663 20.92 -4.83 -18.76
C ASP A 663 21.43 -3.50 -18.16
N THR A 664 21.65 -2.48 -18.99
CA THR A 664 22.01 -1.13 -18.51
C THR A 664 20.75 -0.44 -17.96
N PRO A 665 20.71 -0.07 -16.68
CA PRO A 665 19.60 0.71 -16.13
C PRO A 665 19.49 2.08 -16.81
N ILE A 666 18.25 2.54 -16.99
CA ILE A 666 17.96 3.89 -17.47
C ILE A 666 16.98 4.57 -16.51
N SER A 667 16.98 5.90 -16.51
CA SER A 667 15.98 6.70 -15.81
C SER A 667 14.59 6.42 -16.37
N MET A 668 13.66 6.08 -15.48
CA MET A 668 12.27 5.79 -15.78
C MET A 668 11.36 6.54 -14.84
N VAL A 669 10.15 6.79 -15.33
CA VAL A 669 9.09 7.50 -14.62
C VAL A 669 7.86 6.61 -14.58
N ASP A 670 7.18 6.64 -13.45
CA ASP A 670 5.89 6.01 -13.22
C ASP A 670 4.89 7.10 -12.84
N ILE A 671 3.69 7.04 -13.38
CA ILE A 671 2.61 7.96 -13.07
C ILE A 671 1.34 7.19 -12.76
N SER A 672 0.58 7.64 -11.76
CA SER A 672 -0.79 7.20 -11.54
C SER A 672 -1.74 8.19 -12.19
N VAL A 673 -2.75 7.65 -12.89
CA VAL A 673 -3.73 8.41 -13.67
C VAL A 673 -5.11 7.93 -13.28
N GLN A 674 -6.08 8.84 -13.13
CA GLN A 674 -7.43 8.54 -12.64
C GLN A 674 -8.13 7.43 -13.43
N ASN A 675 -8.00 7.41 -14.76
CA ASN A 675 -8.62 6.40 -15.64
C ASN A 675 -7.78 5.13 -15.81
N GLN A 676 -6.72 4.97 -15.01
CA GLN A 676 -5.87 3.78 -14.93
C GLN A 676 -5.05 3.42 -16.18
N ASN A 677 -5.01 4.31 -17.17
CA ASN A 677 -4.21 4.16 -18.37
C ASN A 677 -3.93 5.53 -18.99
N PHE A 678 -2.97 5.61 -19.89
CA PHE A 678 -2.69 6.83 -20.65
C PHE A 678 -2.04 6.53 -22.00
N VAL A 679 -1.98 7.53 -22.87
CA VAL A 679 -1.30 7.46 -24.17
C VAL A 679 0.16 7.85 -23.98
N ALA A 680 1.08 6.94 -24.33
CA ALA A 680 2.52 7.16 -24.25
C ALA A 680 3.24 6.55 -25.45
N GLY A 681 4.14 7.31 -26.09
CA GLY A 681 4.88 6.84 -27.27
C GLY A 681 3.99 6.44 -28.45
N GLY A 682 2.73 6.91 -28.46
CA GLY A 682 1.70 6.55 -29.45
C GLY A 682 0.89 5.29 -29.09
N LEU A 683 1.11 4.65 -27.95
CA LEU A 683 0.39 3.45 -27.50
C LEU A 683 -0.45 3.75 -26.25
N ILE A 684 -1.45 2.90 -25.97
CA ILE A 684 -2.18 2.91 -24.70
C ILE A 684 -1.46 2.01 -23.71
N VAL A 685 -1.06 2.57 -22.59
CA VAL A 685 -0.26 1.92 -21.54
C VAL A 685 -1.00 1.97 -20.19
N HIS A 686 -0.75 0.98 -19.34
CA HIS A 686 -1.37 0.92 -18.01
C HIS A 686 -0.64 1.86 -17.04
N ASN A 687 -1.33 2.38 -16.02
CA ASN A 687 -0.70 3.12 -14.92
C ASN A 687 -0.24 2.18 -13.80
N SER A 688 0.75 2.55 -13.00
CA SER A 688 0.94 1.82 -11.74
C SER A 688 -0.15 2.21 -10.74
N SER A 689 -0.58 1.25 -9.93
CA SER A 689 -1.22 1.38 -8.60
C SER A 689 -2.76 1.45 -8.35
N VAL A 690 -3.69 1.79 -9.25
CA VAL A 690 -5.11 1.95 -8.80
C VAL A 690 -5.98 0.69 -8.90
N ARG A 691 -5.80 -0.17 -9.92
CA ARG A 691 -6.58 -1.41 -10.06
C ARG A 691 -6.38 -2.37 -8.90
N PHE A 692 -5.17 -2.43 -8.35
CA PHE A 692 -4.87 -3.26 -7.20
C PHE A 692 -5.40 -2.67 -5.90
N GLU A 693 -5.55 -1.36 -5.75
CA GLU A 693 -6.01 -0.77 -4.50
C GLU A 693 -7.53 -0.96 -4.32
N HIS A 694 -8.34 -0.73 -5.36
CA HIS A 694 -9.78 -1.03 -5.29
C HIS A 694 -10.09 -2.52 -5.20
N LEU A 695 -9.42 -3.37 -5.98
CA LEU A 695 -9.58 -4.83 -5.85
C LEU A 695 -9.07 -5.32 -4.50
N ARG A 696 -8.02 -4.70 -3.93
CA ARG A 696 -7.55 -5.02 -2.57
C ARG A 696 -8.50 -4.52 -1.51
N GLU A 697 -9.12 -3.36 -1.66
CA GLU A 697 -10.13 -2.86 -0.72
C GLU A 697 -11.39 -3.72 -0.75
N GLU A 698 -11.90 -4.05 -1.93
CA GLU A 698 -13.09 -4.90 -2.08
C GLU A 698 -12.81 -6.33 -1.59
N ALA A 699 -11.68 -6.92 -1.98
CA ALA A 699 -11.29 -8.23 -1.47
C ALA A 699 -10.95 -8.23 0.03
N ALA A 700 -10.41 -7.13 0.58
CA ALA A 700 -10.20 -6.99 2.02
C ALA A 700 -11.53 -6.84 2.77
N LYS A 701 -12.53 -6.16 2.19
CA LYS A 701 -13.89 -6.08 2.73
C LYS A 701 -14.52 -7.47 2.83
N ASP A 702 -14.47 -8.23 1.75
CA ASP A 702 -15.00 -9.60 1.71
C ASP A 702 -14.23 -10.53 2.65
N PHE A 703 -12.91 -10.37 2.72
CA PHE A 703 -12.06 -11.14 3.62
C PHE A 703 -12.38 -10.88 5.09
N PHE A 704 -12.48 -9.62 5.52
CA PHE A 704 -12.86 -9.26 6.89
C PHE A 704 -14.27 -9.74 7.27
N LYS A 705 -15.21 -9.69 6.32
CA LYS A 705 -16.54 -10.27 6.51
C LYS A 705 -16.47 -11.78 6.76
N LYS A 706 -15.73 -12.51 5.92
CA LYS A 706 -15.53 -13.96 6.06
C LYS A 706 -14.85 -14.34 7.38
N VAL A 707 -13.82 -13.58 7.78
CA VAL A 707 -13.13 -13.79 9.07
C VAL A 707 -14.10 -13.57 10.23
N SER A 708 -14.92 -12.52 10.20
CA SER A 708 -15.91 -12.23 11.24
C SER A 708 -16.99 -13.32 11.35
N GLU A 709 -17.56 -13.75 10.23
CA GLU A 709 -18.55 -14.84 10.19
C GLU A 709 -17.98 -16.14 10.77
N LYS A 710 -16.74 -16.48 10.40
CA LYS A 710 -16.06 -17.68 10.92
C LYS A 710 -15.71 -17.56 12.39
N THR A 711 -15.27 -16.39 12.83
CA THR A 711 -14.98 -16.09 14.24
C THR A 711 -16.24 -16.23 15.09
N ASN A 712 -17.35 -15.63 14.65
CA ASN A 712 -18.65 -15.74 15.33
C ASN A 712 -19.11 -17.20 15.41
N GLN A 713 -18.95 -17.97 14.32
CA GLN A 713 -19.28 -19.39 14.30
C GLN A 713 -18.43 -20.21 15.28
N ILE A 714 -17.11 -20.01 15.26
CA ILE A 714 -16.17 -20.75 16.12
C ILE A 714 -16.44 -20.46 17.59
N PHE A 715 -16.59 -19.19 17.97
CA PHE A 715 -16.75 -18.81 19.37
C PHE A 715 -18.18 -18.94 19.88
N SER A 716 -19.17 -19.17 19.00
CA SER A 716 -20.53 -19.52 19.41
C SER A 716 -20.59 -20.84 20.21
N ASP A 717 -19.60 -21.73 20.08
CA ASP A 717 -19.52 -22.96 20.86
C ASP A 717 -18.93 -22.74 22.27
N TYR A 718 -18.25 -21.60 22.49
CA TYR A 718 -17.54 -21.29 23.74
C TYR A 718 -18.31 -20.30 24.65
N GLN A 719 -19.37 -19.66 24.14
CA GLN A 719 -20.31 -18.74 24.82
C GLN A 719 -19.83 -18.18 26.18
N ASP A 720 -20.36 -18.71 27.28
CA ASP A 720 -20.18 -18.22 28.65
C ASP A 720 -18.81 -18.57 29.24
N LYS A 721 -18.07 -19.48 28.60
CA LYS A 721 -16.72 -19.90 29.03
C LYS A 721 -15.64 -18.95 28.55
N LEU A 722 -15.92 -18.14 27.52
CA LEU A 722 -14.97 -17.18 26.99
C LEU A 722 -14.87 -15.97 27.91
N LYS A 723 -13.72 -15.78 28.56
CA LYS A 723 -13.49 -14.67 29.50
C LYS A 723 -13.07 -13.37 28.81
N GLY A 724 -12.45 -13.46 27.63
CA GLY A 724 -12.01 -12.29 26.90
C GLY A 724 -11.49 -12.57 25.49
N LEU A 725 -11.33 -11.52 24.71
CA LEU A 725 -10.86 -11.51 23.32
C LEU A 725 -9.71 -10.52 23.14
N ILE A 726 -8.63 -10.96 22.49
CA ILE A 726 -7.46 -10.13 22.16
C ILE A 726 -7.32 -10.07 20.64
N ILE A 727 -7.11 -8.87 20.10
CA ILE A 727 -6.98 -8.65 18.66
C ILE A 727 -5.59 -8.12 18.32
N GLY A 728 -4.87 -8.85 17.49
CA GLY A 728 -3.54 -8.52 16.98
C GLY A 728 -3.55 -8.16 15.50
N GLY A 729 -2.67 -7.25 15.08
CA GLY A 729 -2.42 -7.03 13.66
C GLY A 729 -1.42 -5.89 13.40
N PRO A 730 -0.79 -5.84 12.22
CA PRO A 730 0.17 -4.80 11.89
C PRO A 730 -0.53 -3.46 11.60
N GLY A 731 -0.09 -2.40 12.28
CA GLY A 731 -0.47 -1.02 11.99
C GLY A 731 -1.96 -0.76 12.20
N ARG A 732 -2.63 -0.14 11.21
CA ARG A 732 -4.03 0.31 11.35
C ARG A 732 -5.08 -0.78 11.02
N THR A 733 -4.65 -1.94 10.50
CA THR A 733 -5.55 -2.97 9.96
C THR A 733 -6.54 -3.53 10.99
N LYS A 734 -6.09 -3.71 12.24
CA LYS A 734 -6.92 -4.17 13.36
C LYS A 734 -8.05 -3.19 13.73
N HIS A 735 -7.81 -1.89 13.58
CA HIS A 735 -8.83 -0.86 13.79
C HIS A 735 -9.83 -0.84 12.63
N GLU A 736 -9.36 -0.94 11.37
CA GLU A 736 -10.24 -1.04 10.19
C GLU A 736 -11.19 -2.25 10.25
N PHE A 737 -10.77 -3.35 10.88
CA PHE A 737 -11.60 -4.54 11.10
C PHE A 737 -12.70 -4.30 12.13
N LEU A 738 -12.40 -3.60 13.23
CA LEU A 738 -13.35 -3.30 14.31
C LEU A 738 -14.37 -2.22 13.94
N GLU A 739 -13.94 -1.17 13.22
CA GLU A 739 -14.79 -0.06 12.77
C GLU A 739 -15.94 -0.51 11.85
N ARG A 740 -15.83 -1.70 11.23
CA ARG A 740 -16.83 -2.22 10.27
C ARG A 740 -18.02 -2.94 10.92
N GLU A 741 -18.03 -3.04 12.24
CA GLU A 741 -19.09 -3.65 13.06
C GLU A 741 -19.46 -5.12 12.77
N LEU A 742 -18.60 -5.91 12.14
CA LEU A 742 -18.91 -7.26 11.67
C LEU A 742 -18.86 -8.38 12.75
N LEU A 743 -18.29 -8.09 13.93
CA LEU A 743 -18.19 -8.99 15.08
C LEU A 743 -19.48 -8.98 15.92
N ASP A 744 -19.89 -10.15 16.42
CA ASP A 744 -21.02 -10.28 17.37
C ASP A 744 -20.80 -9.37 18.59
N TYR A 745 -21.84 -8.65 19.02
CA TYR A 745 -21.75 -7.69 20.13
C TYR A 745 -21.22 -8.32 21.42
N ARG A 746 -21.56 -9.60 21.68
CA ARG A 746 -21.09 -10.34 22.86
C ARG A 746 -19.59 -10.58 22.86
N LEU A 747 -18.97 -10.67 21.68
CA LEU A 747 -17.52 -10.79 21.54
C LEU A 747 -16.84 -9.42 21.61
N LYS A 748 -17.48 -8.36 21.08
CA LYS A 748 -16.97 -6.99 21.18
C LYS A 748 -16.88 -6.51 22.63
N GLU A 749 -17.90 -6.79 23.44
CA GLU A 749 -17.90 -6.44 24.88
C GLU A 749 -16.81 -7.16 25.68
N LYS A 750 -16.30 -8.28 25.15
CA LYS A 750 -15.23 -9.07 25.75
C LYS A 750 -13.83 -8.70 25.24
N ILE A 751 -13.67 -7.64 24.43
CA ILE A 751 -12.35 -7.22 23.93
C ILE A 751 -11.52 -6.66 25.10
N MET A 752 -10.45 -7.38 25.45
CA MET A 752 -9.51 -6.98 26.52
C MET A 752 -8.41 -6.06 26.01
N GLY A 753 -8.02 -6.19 24.74
CA GLY A 753 -6.91 -5.41 24.20
C GLY A 753 -6.71 -5.55 22.70
N ILE A 754 -6.13 -4.50 22.12
CA ILE A 754 -5.76 -4.40 20.70
C ILE A 754 -4.25 -4.17 20.63
N LEU A 755 -3.51 -5.11 20.05
CA LEU A 755 -2.04 -5.14 20.11
C LEU A 755 -1.42 -5.15 18.70
N ASP A 756 -0.25 -4.53 18.57
CA ASP A 756 0.56 -4.62 17.35
C ASP A 756 1.39 -5.90 17.33
N CYS A 757 1.43 -6.57 16.17
CA CYS A 757 2.29 -7.72 15.91
C CYS A 757 2.90 -7.62 14.51
N SER A 758 4.02 -8.32 14.31
CA SER A 758 4.77 -8.29 13.04
C SER A 758 4.28 -9.34 12.04
N TYR A 759 3.62 -10.40 12.54
CA TYR A 759 3.19 -11.56 11.78
C TYR A 759 1.73 -11.91 12.09
N THR A 760 1.08 -12.61 11.17
CA THR A 760 -0.36 -12.95 11.21
C THR A 760 -0.64 -14.45 11.22
N ASP A 761 0.41 -15.25 11.29
CA ASP A 761 0.43 -16.69 11.41
C ASP A 761 0.56 -17.12 12.89
N GLU A 762 0.93 -18.38 13.13
CA GLU A 762 1.22 -18.89 14.47
C GLU A 762 2.27 -18.06 15.23
N SER A 763 3.25 -17.50 14.52
CA SER A 763 4.28 -16.64 15.12
C SER A 763 3.64 -15.36 15.68
N GLY A 764 2.66 -14.80 14.97
CA GLY A 764 1.85 -13.68 15.43
C GLY A 764 1.06 -13.99 16.70
N ILE A 765 0.46 -15.18 16.79
CA ILE A 765 -0.25 -15.64 18.00
C ILE A 765 0.71 -15.71 19.19
N ARG A 766 1.89 -16.30 19.01
CA ARG A 766 2.91 -16.38 20.07
C ARG A 766 3.35 -15.00 20.56
N GLU A 767 3.59 -14.07 19.63
CA GLU A 767 3.95 -12.68 19.95
C GLU A 767 2.86 -12.00 20.79
N ILE A 768 1.59 -12.19 20.41
CA ILE A 768 0.45 -11.62 21.11
C ILE A 768 0.28 -12.22 22.51
N VAL A 769 0.40 -13.55 22.64
CA VAL A 769 0.35 -14.24 23.95
C VAL A 769 1.39 -13.65 24.91
N GLN A 770 2.62 -13.44 24.42
CA GLN A 770 3.69 -12.86 25.23
C GLN A 770 3.40 -11.41 25.63
N LYS A 771 2.85 -10.59 24.72
CA LYS A 771 2.48 -9.19 25.01
C LYS A 771 1.23 -9.06 25.88
N SER A 772 0.41 -10.10 25.97
CA SER A 772 -0.83 -10.10 26.75
C SER A 772 -0.70 -10.56 28.19
N GLU A 773 0.50 -10.95 28.67
CA GLU A 773 0.67 -11.46 30.04
C GLU A 773 0.15 -10.50 31.12
N ASP A 774 0.35 -9.19 30.95
CA ASP A 774 -0.13 -8.19 31.91
C ASP A 774 -1.66 -8.04 31.85
N LEU A 775 -2.25 -8.04 30.65
CA LEU A 775 -3.71 -7.95 30.45
C LEU A 775 -4.45 -9.15 31.08
N LEU A 776 -3.83 -10.34 31.04
CA LEU A 776 -4.41 -11.56 31.59
C LEU A 776 -4.35 -11.57 33.13
N LYS A 777 -3.26 -11.07 33.73
CA LYS A 777 -3.13 -10.94 35.19
C LYS A 777 -4.16 -9.97 35.79
N ASP A 778 -4.38 -8.83 35.14
CA ASP A 778 -5.36 -7.84 35.62
C ASP A 778 -6.80 -8.40 35.65
N ALA A 779 -7.13 -9.32 34.73
CA ALA A 779 -8.44 -9.94 34.66
C ALA A 779 -8.73 -10.90 35.84
N GLU A 780 -7.74 -11.71 36.25
CA GLU A 780 -7.87 -12.62 37.40
C GLU A 780 -8.07 -11.84 38.72
N ILE A 781 -7.32 -10.75 38.91
CA ILE A 781 -7.39 -9.88 40.10
C ILE A 781 -8.74 -9.19 40.23
N THR A 782 -9.35 -8.81 39.09
CA THR A 782 -10.62 -8.07 39.08
C THR A 782 -11.77 -8.88 39.67
N HIS A 783 -11.79 -10.20 39.50
CA HIS A 783 -12.89 -11.04 39.97
C HIS A 783 -12.87 -11.25 41.49
N GLU A 784 -11.69 -11.52 42.07
CA GLU A 784 -11.51 -11.62 43.52
C GLU A 784 -11.90 -10.32 44.22
N ARG A 785 -11.52 -9.18 43.65
CA ARG A 785 -11.89 -7.84 44.12
C ARG A 785 -13.39 -7.61 44.17
N GLN A 786 -14.16 -8.12 43.20
CA GLN A 786 -15.62 -7.96 43.15
C GLN A 786 -16.31 -8.68 44.32
N ILE A 787 -15.92 -9.92 44.61
CA ILE A 787 -16.53 -10.74 45.67
C ILE A 787 -16.21 -10.17 47.06
N VAL A 788 -14.98 -9.73 47.31
CA VAL A 788 -14.61 -9.11 48.60
C VAL A 788 -15.36 -7.79 48.81
N ASN A 789 -15.53 -6.99 47.75
CA ASN A 789 -16.34 -5.78 47.81
C ASN A 789 -17.83 -6.08 48.05
N GLU A 790 -18.39 -7.12 47.43
CA GLU A 790 -19.77 -7.58 47.71
C GLU A 790 -19.94 -7.94 49.19
N PHE A 791 -18.96 -8.65 49.77
CA PHE A 791 -18.95 -8.97 51.19
C PHE A 791 -18.93 -7.71 52.07
N PHE A 792 -18.05 -6.75 51.77
CA PHE A 792 -17.98 -5.48 52.50
C PHE A 792 -19.30 -4.70 52.42
N GLU A 793 -19.92 -4.64 51.24
CA GLU A 793 -21.23 -3.99 51.09
C GLU A 793 -22.31 -4.65 51.94
N LYS A 794 -22.35 -5.98 52.00
CA LYS A 794 -23.34 -6.71 52.80
C LYS A 794 -23.14 -6.54 54.30
N ILE A 795 -21.90 -6.39 54.76
CA ILE A 795 -21.58 -6.04 56.14
C ILE A 795 -22.06 -4.63 56.46
N VAL A 796 -21.77 -3.64 55.60
CA VAL A 796 -22.20 -2.24 55.81
C VAL A 796 -23.72 -2.10 55.82
N LYS A 797 -24.41 -2.86 54.96
CA LYS A 797 -25.89 -2.89 54.90
C LYS A 797 -26.52 -3.68 56.07
N GLY A 798 -25.75 -4.45 56.83
CA GLY A 798 -26.21 -5.18 58.03
C GLY A 798 -27.14 -6.37 57.75
N ASP A 799 -27.06 -6.98 56.56
CA ASP A 799 -28.10 -7.90 56.09
C ASP A 799 -27.68 -9.37 55.91
N LEU A 800 -26.70 -9.68 55.05
CA LEU A 800 -26.43 -11.06 54.59
C LEU A 800 -24.94 -11.40 54.60
N ALA A 801 -24.21 -10.96 55.61
CA ALA A 801 -22.82 -11.34 55.82
C ALA A 801 -22.49 -11.42 57.31
N THR A 802 -21.60 -12.33 57.67
CA THR A 802 -21.05 -12.48 59.02
C THR A 802 -19.54 -12.65 58.96
N TYR A 803 -18.85 -12.36 60.06
CA TYR A 803 -17.39 -12.45 60.14
C TYR A 803 -16.97 -12.80 61.56
N GLY A 804 -15.75 -13.32 61.69
CA GLY A 804 -15.26 -13.86 62.95
C GLY A 804 -15.46 -15.37 63.02
N GLN A 805 -14.50 -16.03 63.69
CA GLN A 805 -14.40 -17.48 63.72
C GLN A 805 -15.70 -18.15 64.21
N LYS A 806 -16.20 -17.75 65.38
CA LYS A 806 -17.34 -18.42 66.03
C LYS A 806 -18.62 -18.22 65.25
N GLU A 807 -18.82 -17.01 64.73
CA GLU A 807 -20.00 -16.59 64.01
C GLU A 807 -20.09 -17.27 62.63
N VAL A 808 -18.94 -17.40 61.94
CA VAL A 808 -18.84 -18.08 60.65
C VAL A 808 -18.96 -19.60 60.83
N GLU A 809 -18.29 -20.20 61.81
CA GLU A 809 -18.44 -21.63 62.14
C GLU A 809 -19.89 -21.98 62.46
N ASN A 810 -20.55 -21.18 63.31
CA ASN A 810 -21.97 -21.39 63.63
C ASN A 810 -22.86 -21.23 62.39
N ALA A 811 -22.58 -20.26 61.52
CA ALA A 811 -23.33 -20.07 60.27
C ALA A 811 -23.16 -21.24 59.29
N LEU A 812 -21.99 -21.89 59.28
CA LEU A 812 -21.74 -23.11 58.52
C LEU A 812 -22.47 -24.30 59.15
N ASP A 813 -22.36 -24.49 60.46
CA ASP A 813 -22.95 -25.63 61.18
C ASP A 813 -24.49 -25.66 61.07
N ILE A 814 -25.15 -24.49 61.02
CA ILE A 814 -26.60 -24.36 60.79
C ILE A 814 -26.99 -24.20 59.31
N GLY A 815 -26.03 -24.28 58.37
CA GLY A 815 -26.27 -24.25 56.92
C GLY A 815 -26.74 -22.90 56.36
N LYS A 816 -26.49 -21.80 57.06
CA LYS A 816 -26.87 -20.42 56.65
C LYS A 816 -25.89 -19.79 55.66
N ALA A 817 -24.64 -20.23 55.63
CA ALA A 817 -23.64 -19.67 54.72
C ALA A 817 -23.88 -20.08 53.26
N SER A 818 -23.85 -19.12 52.33
CA SER A 818 -23.79 -19.37 50.89
C SER A 818 -22.36 -19.45 50.39
N ILE A 819 -21.51 -18.53 50.85
CA ILE A 819 -20.11 -18.40 50.42
C ILE A 819 -19.25 -18.18 51.66
N LEU A 820 -18.28 -19.06 51.91
CA LEU A 820 -17.20 -18.85 52.87
C LEU A 820 -16.08 -18.05 52.20
N LEU A 821 -15.66 -16.96 52.83
CA LEU A 821 -14.49 -16.19 52.48
C LEU A 821 -13.42 -16.47 53.53
N ILE A 822 -12.27 -16.99 53.13
CA ILE A 822 -11.19 -17.34 54.05
C ILE A 822 -9.84 -16.90 53.48
N SER A 823 -9.01 -16.23 54.28
CA SER A 823 -7.74 -15.70 53.80
C SER A 823 -6.68 -16.80 53.72
N GLU A 824 -5.87 -16.80 52.65
CA GLU A 824 -4.73 -17.72 52.53
C GLU A 824 -3.67 -17.52 53.64
N ALA A 825 -3.70 -16.37 54.32
CA ALA A 825 -2.72 -15.99 55.33
C ALA A 825 -3.02 -16.54 56.75
N LEU A 826 -4.09 -17.32 56.93
CA LEU A 826 -4.40 -17.97 58.21
C LEU A 826 -3.50 -19.21 58.40
N GLU A 827 -2.60 -19.16 59.37
CA GLU A 827 -1.69 -20.28 59.69
C GLU A 827 -2.23 -21.21 60.80
N TRP A 828 -3.54 -21.18 61.07
CA TRP A 828 -4.15 -21.95 62.16
C TRP A 828 -4.19 -23.45 61.83
N ILE A 829 -4.17 -24.31 62.85
CA ILE A 829 -4.33 -25.76 62.73
C ILE A 829 -5.46 -26.27 63.61
N VAL A 830 -6.03 -27.41 63.25
CA VAL A 830 -7.01 -28.16 64.04
C VAL A 830 -6.36 -29.47 64.48
N LEU A 831 -6.28 -29.71 65.78
CA LEU A 831 -5.80 -30.97 66.34
C LEU A 831 -7.01 -31.80 66.78
N LYS A 832 -7.11 -33.03 66.27
CA LYS A 832 -8.05 -34.04 66.76
C LYS A 832 -7.33 -34.86 67.82
N LYS A 833 -7.79 -34.76 69.06
CA LYS A 833 -7.23 -35.49 70.20
C LYS A 833 -8.21 -36.51 70.74
N ARG A 834 -7.72 -37.70 71.08
CA ARG A 834 -8.48 -38.77 71.73
C ARG A 834 -8.02 -38.93 73.17
N CYS A 835 -8.97 -39.14 74.07
CA CYS A 835 -8.67 -39.51 75.45
C CYS A 835 -8.79 -41.03 75.65
N ASP A 836 -7.70 -41.67 76.08
CA ASP A 836 -7.64 -43.11 76.36
C ASP A 836 -8.63 -43.59 77.44
N LYS A 837 -9.12 -42.68 78.30
CA LYS A 837 -10.01 -43.03 79.41
C LYS A 837 -11.50 -42.89 79.09
N GLU A 838 -11.88 -41.97 78.20
CA GLU A 838 -13.27 -41.58 77.97
C GLU A 838 -13.74 -41.87 76.53
N ASP A 839 -12.87 -42.41 75.68
CA ASP A 839 -13.14 -42.75 74.25
C ASP A 839 -13.92 -41.63 73.53
N PHE A 840 -13.43 -40.40 73.67
CA PHE A 840 -14.02 -39.20 73.11
C PHE A 840 -12.97 -38.42 72.31
N ASP A 841 -13.36 -38.04 71.09
CA ASP A 841 -12.56 -37.22 70.19
C ASP A 841 -12.94 -35.74 70.37
N GLU A 842 -11.94 -34.89 70.59
CA GLU A 842 -12.11 -33.45 70.73
C GLU A 842 -11.26 -32.73 69.67
N GLU A 843 -11.84 -31.70 69.05
CA GLU A 843 -11.13 -30.84 68.09
C GLU A 843 -10.73 -29.54 68.77
N ILE A 844 -9.44 -29.19 68.72
CA ILE A 844 -8.93 -27.92 69.24
C ILE A 844 -8.29 -27.11 68.13
N ILE A 845 -8.62 -25.82 68.06
CA ILE A 845 -8.11 -24.90 67.05
C ILE A 845 -6.94 -24.12 67.66
N ILE A 846 -5.75 -24.29 67.08
CA ILE A 846 -4.52 -23.63 67.51
C ILE A 846 -4.19 -22.51 66.53
N LYS A 847 -4.23 -21.27 67.02
CA LYS A 847 -4.01 -20.06 66.20
C LYS A 847 -2.55 -19.71 65.98
N ASP A 848 -1.65 -20.20 66.81
CA ASP A 848 -0.20 -20.04 66.70
C ASP A 848 0.48 -21.40 66.88
N PRO A 849 0.62 -22.18 65.80
CA PRO A 849 1.24 -23.51 65.86
C PRO A 849 2.72 -23.49 66.23
N LEU A 850 3.43 -22.39 65.98
CA LEU A 850 4.88 -22.31 66.19
C LEU A 850 5.26 -22.27 67.67
N ASN A 851 4.37 -21.73 68.51
CA ASN A 851 4.55 -21.62 69.95
C ASN A 851 3.69 -22.61 70.76
N PHE A 852 3.02 -23.55 70.08
CA PHE A 852 2.18 -24.54 70.73
C PHE A 852 3.00 -25.68 71.35
N ASP A 853 2.76 -25.97 72.62
CA ASP A 853 3.45 -27.02 73.39
C ASP A 853 2.51 -28.19 73.65
N GLU A 854 2.57 -29.20 72.78
CA GLU A 854 1.74 -30.42 72.83
C GLU A 854 1.81 -31.13 74.18
N SER A 855 2.93 -31.03 74.91
CA SER A 855 3.15 -31.74 76.18
C SER A 855 2.28 -31.23 77.34
N LYS A 856 1.76 -30.00 77.22
CA LYS A 856 0.94 -29.34 78.25
C LYS A 856 -0.55 -29.60 78.09
N GLU A 857 -0.97 -30.17 76.97
CA GLU A 857 -2.38 -30.38 76.70
C GLU A 857 -2.91 -31.59 77.49
N ARG A 858 -4.14 -31.47 77.98
CA ARG A 858 -4.83 -32.49 78.79
C ARG A 858 -6.26 -32.66 78.30
N CYS A 859 -6.88 -33.78 78.63
CA CYS A 859 -8.29 -34.01 78.32
C CYS A 859 -9.17 -32.97 79.04
N SER A 860 -10.08 -32.32 78.31
CA SER A 860 -10.99 -31.29 78.85
C SER A 860 -12.02 -31.85 79.85
N LYS A 861 -12.31 -33.16 79.80
CA LYS A 861 -13.25 -33.84 80.72
C LYS A 861 -12.59 -34.45 81.95
N CYS A 862 -11.44 -35.13 81.79
CA CYS A 862 -10.86 -35.93 82.88
C CYS A 862 -9.42 -35.53 83.29
N GLY A 863 -8.80 -34.57 82.60
CA GLY A 863 -7.42 -34.12 82.89
C GLY A 863 -6.32 -35.16 82.61
N GLY A 864 -6.66 -36.31 82.00
CA GLY A 864 -5.72 -37.38 81.65
C GLY A 864 -4.83 -37.07 80.44
N PRO A 865 -3.85 -37.95 80.15
CA PRO A 865 -3.06 -37.87 78.92
C PRO A 865 -3.97 -38.03 77.70
N ILE A 866 -3.56 -37.42 76.59
CA ILE A 866 -4.28 -37.41 75.32
C ILE A 866 -3.35 -37.93 74.22
N GLU A 867 -3.93 -38.60 73.24
CA GLU A 867 -3.26 -38.97 72.00
C GLU A 867 -3.70 -38.01 70.90
N ILE A 868 -2.74 -37.44 70.15
CA ILE A 868 -3.04 -36.64 68.96
C ILE A 868 -3.24 -37.61 67.80
N LEU A 869 -4.46 -37.68 67.29
CA LEU A 869 -4.81 -38.56 66.17
C LEU A 869 -4.45 -37.92 64.83
N GLU A 870 -4.74 -36.63 64.68
CA GLU A 870 -4.62 -35.93 63.41
C GLU A 870 -4.39 -34.43 63.60
N GLN A 871 -3.59 -33.83 62.72
CA GLN A 871 -3.36 -32.40 62.61
C GLN A 871 -3.76 -31.93 61.20
N VAL A 872 -4.72 -31.01 61.12
CA VAL A 872 -5.27 -30.50 59.85
C VAL A 872 -5.07 -28.98 59.76
N ASP A 873 -4.81 -28.44 58.56
CA ASP A 873 -4.82 -26.98 58.35
C ASP A 873 -6.25 -26.43 58.55
N TYR A 874 -6.38 -25.30 59.22
CA TYR A 874 -7.70 -24.73 59.51
C TYR A 874 -8.49 -24.36 58.24
N VAL A 875 -7.81 -23.94 57.17
CA VAL A 875 -8.46 -23.64 55.89
C VAL A 875 -9.02 -24.91 55.26
N ASP A 876 -8.25 -26.01 55.29
CA ASP A 876 -8.67 -27.32 54.81
C ASP A 876 -9.87 -27.85 55.61
N TRP A 877 -9.84 -27.73 56.93
CA TRP A 877 -10.94 -28.16 57.81
C TRP A 877 -12.23 -27.36 57.55
N MET A 878 -12.13 -26.03 57.38
CA MET A 878 -13.29 -25.19 57.03
C MET A 878 -13.85 -25.52 55.64
N MET A 879 -12.99 -25.83 54.67
CA MET A 879 -13.42 -26.29 53.35
C MET A 879 -14.19 -27.60 53.42
N GLU A 880 -13.74 -28.57 54.22
CA GLU A 880 -14.45 -29.83 54.43
C GLU A 880 -15.85 -29.59 55.03
N LYS A 881 -15.95 -28.68 56.02
CA LYS A 881 -17.22 -28.21 56.56
C LYS A 881 -18.13 -27.56 55.51
N THR A 882 -17.60 -26.72 54.62
CA THR A 882 -18.45 -26.10 53.56
C THR A 882 -18.96 -27.11 52.54
N LYS A 883 -18.18 -28.15 52.25
CA LYS A 883 -18.53 -29.19 51.28
C LYS A 883 -19.72 -30.03 51.74
N SER A 884 -19.83 -30.31 53.04
CA SER A 884 -20.94 -31.08 53.60
C SER A 884 -22.30 -30.34 53.56
N ILE A 885 -22.28 -29.01 53.50
CA ILE A 885 -23.48 -28.14 53.46
C ILE A 885 -23.78 -27.53 52.08
N GLY A 886 -22.93 -27.82 51.08
CA GLY A 886 -23.05 -27.28 49.72
C GLY A 886 -22.84 -25.76 49.63
N ALA A 887 -22.01 -25.18 50.50
CA ALA A 887 -21.60 -23.79 50.41
C ALA A 887 -20.34 -23.65 49.53
N GLU A 888 -20.21 -22.53 48.84
CA GLU A 888 -19.02 -22.23 48.03
C GLU A 888 -17.89 -21.72 48.93
N THR A 889 -16.64 -22.10 48.68
CA THR A 889 -15.48 -21.51 49.39
C THR A 889 -14.67 -20.64 48.44
N ARG A 890 -14.32 -19.45 48.90
CA ARG A 890 -13.44 -18.50 48.22
C ARG A 890 -12.25 -18.18 49.12
N VAL A 891 -11.06 -18.56 48.67
CA VAL A 891 -9.82 -18.24 49.35
C VAL A 891 -9.32 -16.89 48.86
N ILE A 892 -9.08 -15.95 49.78
CA ILE A 892 -8.74 -14.54 49.48
C ILE A 892 -7.24 -14.29 49.68
N SER A 893 -6.60 -13.77 48.64
CA SER A 893 -5.20 -13.35 48.61
C SER A 893 -5.00 -11.99 49.30
N ARG A 894 -3.77 -11.72 49.72
CA ARG A 894 -3.38 -10.41 50.28
C ARG A 894 -2.79 -9.45 49.25
N GLU A 895 -2.73 -9.87 47.98
CA GLU A 895 -2.14 -9.08 46.89
C GLU A 895 -3.00 -7.87 46.49
N THR A 896 -4.31 -7.92 46.78
CA THR A 896 -5.24 -6.81 46.54
C THR A 896 -5.41 -5.94 47.79
N PRO A 897 -5.65 -4.62 47.64
CA PRO A 897 -5.99 -3.74 48.77
C PRO A 897 -7.20 -4.25 49.56
N GLU A 898 -8.21 -4.76 48.87
CA GLU A 898 -9.42 -5.34 49.46
C GLU A 898 -9.12 -6.62 50.24
N GLY A 899 -8.30 -7.53 49.71
CA GLY A 899 -7.89 -8.75 50.39
C GLY A 899 -7.01 -8.49 51.63
N GLU A 900 -6.12 -7.51 51.57
CA GLU A 900 -5.35 -7.03 52.72
C GLU A 900 -6.28 -6.44 53.81
N THR A 901 -7.30 -5.70 53.38
CA THR A 901 -8.33 -5.15 54.28
C THR A 901 -9.19 -6.25 54.91
N PHE A 902 -9.55 -7.27 54.14
CA PHE A 902 -10.29 -8.44 54.62
C PHE A 902 -9.52 -9.17 55.73
N PHE A 903 -8.21 -9.40 55.53
CA PHE A 903 -7.37 -10.05 56.52
C PHE A 903 -7.19 -9.20 57.80
N LYS A 904 -6.75 -7.94 57.65
CA LYS A 904 -6.45 -7.06 58.80
C LYS A 904 -7.70 -6.57 59.54
N GLY A 905 -8.78 -6.28 58.81
CA GLY A 905 -10.01 -5.69 59.35
C GLY A 905 -10.98 -6.72 59.90
N PHE A 906 -11.09 -7.89 59.27
CA PHE A 906 -12.10 -8.91 59.59
C PHE A 906 -11.50 -10.23 60.09
N GLY A 907 -10.19 -10.27 60.36
CA GLY A 907 -9.48 -11.44 60.88
C GLY A 907 -9.33 -12.57 59.86
N GLY A 908 -9.55 -12.28 58.57
CA GLY A 908 -9.36 -13.24 57.48
C GLY A 908 -10.44 -14.32 57.36
N ILE A 909 -11.56 -14.23 58.08
CA ILE A 909 -12.66 -15.20 58.02
C ILE A 909 -13.99 -14.45 57.95
N GLY A 910 -14.76 -14.71 56.90
CA GLY A 910 -16.08 -14.13 56.67
C GLY A 910 -16.99 -15.10 55.91
N ALA A 911 -18.29 -14.85 55.94
CA ALA A 911 -19.23 -15.60 55.12
C ALA A 911 -20.36 -14.69 54.62
N ILE A 912 -20.78 -14.90 53.38
CA ILE A 912 -22.03 -14.38 52.84
C ILE A 912 -23.13 -15.40 53.17
N LEU A 913 -24.28 -14.92 53.62
CA LEU A 913 -25.38 -15.75 54.11
C LEU A 913 -26.48 -15.88 53.04
N ARG A 914 -27.13 -17.05 52.99
CA ARG A 914 -28.29 -17.32 52.12
C ARG A 914 -29.54 -16.55 52.60
N TYR A 915 -29.70 -16.44 53.91
CA TYR A 915 -30.84 -15.79 54.59
C TYR A 915 -30.44 -15.38 56.02
N LYS A 916 -31.24 -14.51 56.64
CA LYS A 916 -31.01 -14.02 58.01
C LYS A 916 -31.25 -15.06 59.08
#